data_AF-A0A0U1NJU3-F1
#
_entry.id   AF-A0A0U1NJU3-F1
#
_cell.length_a   1.000
_cell.length_b   1.000
_cell.length_c   1.000
_cell.angle_alpha   90.00
_cell.angle_beta   90.00
_cell.angle_gamma   90.00
#
_symmetry.space_group_name_H-M   'P 1'
#
loop_
_entity.id
_entity.type
_entity.pdbx_description
1 polymer ?
#
loop_
_entity_poly.entity_id
_entity_poly.type
_entity_poly.pdbx_seq_one_letter_code
_entity_poly.pdbx_strand_id
1 'polypeptide(L)'
;MAPSNKPRKPLVADKRYSKPAKPAAKKAVKRKAKPKAAPKKQAGLFGWLKRLIKWALWTIWSFIWRTGAVITLLIVGSASYYAATLPDMEQLVDGRARGSVTMSDRDGRTFAWRGDQFGGMVTATTVSAHLKNAVVATEDKRFYRHVGVSPRGIASAVRINLREGRGPLSGNGGSTITQQTAKLLCLGVPFDPNKWKSETAYEADCRRTTLWRKVKEAVFALGMEIKYTKDDILTVYLNRAYLGAGSRGFEAAAQRYFSKSAAMVNPAEAAMLAGLLKAPSTLAPTNNLQRSQDRANLVIGLMEQQKYLTPIEASLARATPAELSQAAKRKSGGYFADWVMDSGPEFFTRSTTEDVIIRTTLDQRMQTAAEEALQYIFEEKVREGSKAQAAIVVMSADGAVRAMVGGRATNGTGAFNRATQAKRQAGSTFKPFVYATALDRGYTPEDVVLDEPLCIDIPGSGEWCPKNYAKEFKGQVTLTEAFKDSLNIPAVRISEGLGRERVREIAQGFGIQSDLAAGPALALGASESTLIEMTGAYAGILNGGSSVTPYGLIELRVLGDDTPLMTQTGGIEDRVISREAAQQLTWMMYQTVEAGTGRRARIEGREIAGKTGTTQAARDAWFIGFSGDYVAGVWMGYDDNTPLSGVTGSGLPAEIWHETMRRILEDLPAVPLPMQPSGGAPWSNPPRGSELNRTIPQQPSSQNSDGFEATAENILIDVLRGLLGGN
;
A
#
# COMPACT_ATOMS: atom_id res chain seq x y z
N MET A 1 58.70 69.53 32.79
CA MET A 1 58.42 70.90 32.31
C MET A 1 56.98 71.27 32.67
N ALA A 2 56.74 72.52 33.04
CA ALA A 2 55.39 73.12 33.16
C ALA A 2 54.93 73.58 31.73
N PRO A 3 53.81 74.33 31.48
CA PRO A 3 53.09 75.30 32.34
C PRO A 3 51.52 75.15 32.23
N SER A 4 50.61 76.04 32.65
CA SER A 4 50.73 77.44 33.15
C SER A 4 49.56 77.90 34.05
N ASN A 5 49.87 78.84 34.95
CA ASN A 5 49.14 80.08 35.32
C ASN A 5 47.65 80.11 35.79
N LYS A 6 47.50 80.51 37.06
CA LYS A 6 46.47 81.47 37.58
C LYS A 6 46.87 82.93 37.18
N PRO A 7 46.21 84.04 37.62
CA PRO A 7 44.88 84.27 38.23
C PRO A 7 44.05 85.40 37.55
N ARG A 8 42.80 85.66 38.02
CA ARG A 8 42.24 87.03 38.27
C ARG A 8 40.81 87.03 38.89
N LYS A 9 40.62 87.94 39.85
CA LYS A 9 39.38 88.62 40.35
C LYS A 9 39.77 90.13 40.48
N PRO A 10 38.97 91.11 40.98
CA PRO A 10 37.59 91.13 41.52
C PRO A 10 36.74 92.34 41.01
N LEU A 11 35.80 92.84 41.86
CA LEU A 11 34.96 94.06 41.75
C LEU A 11 33.67 93.89 40.90
N VAL A 12 32.49 94.41 41.23
CA VAL A 12 31.91 95.16 42.39
C VAL A 12 30.36 94.93 42.35
N ALA A 13 29.47 95.14 43.34
CA ALA A 13 29.35 96.16 44.40
C ALA A 13 28.66 95.67 45.72
N ASP A 14 28.00 96.59 46.40
CA ASP A 14 27.35 96.62 47.73
C ASP A 14 25.87 96.14 47.79
N LYS A 15 25.40 95.49 48.87
CA LYS A 15 24.82 96.01 50.16
C LYS A 15 23.59 96.95 49.98
N ARG A 16 22.52 96.84 50.80
CA ARG A 16 22.50 97.23 52.24
C ARG A 16 21.19 96.83 52.97
N TYR A 17 21.29 96.66 54.31
CA TYR A 17 20.20 96.60 55.34
C TYR A 17 19.16 95.45 55.26
N SER A 18 18.57 94.92 56.36
CA SER A 18 18.74 95.11 57.82
C SER A 18 18.26 93.88 58.64
N LYS A 19 18.81 93.70 59.86
CA LYS A 19 18.21 92.90 60.96
C LYS A 19 17.17 93.75 61.73
N PRO A 20 16.41 93.21 62.72
CA PRO A 20 15.55 92.03 62.71
C PRO A 20 14.13 92.35 63.25
N ALA A 21 13.12 91.48 63.05
CA ALA A 21 11.81 91.65 63.69
C ALA A 21 11.17 90.34 64.21
N LYS A 22 10.47 90.47 65.34
CA LYS A 22 9.92 89.42 66.22
C LYS A 22 8.92 88.47 65.53
N PRO A 23 8.81 87.20 65.98
CA PRO A 23 7.73 86.31 65.56
C PRO A 23 6.38 86.78 66.13
N ALA A 24 5.40 87.04 65.25
CA ALA A 24 4.05 87.39 65.66
C ALA A 24 3.29 86.14 66.13
N ALA A 25 2.71 86.20 67.33
CA ALA A 25 2.01 85.09 67.96
C ALA A 25 0.74 84.69 67.20
N LYS A 26 0.61 83.40 66.86
CA LYS A 26 -0.69 82.82 66.49
C LYS A 26 -1.44 82.38 67.76
N LYS A 27 -2.71 82.83 67.84
CA LYS A 27 -3.58 82.75 69.03
C LYS A 27 -3.81 81.32 69.49
N ALA A 28 -3.97 81.15 70.80
CA ALA A 28 -4.26 79.87 71.44
C ALA A 28 -5.57 79.26 70.92
N VAL A 29 -5.47 78.09 70.27
CA VAL A 29 -6.62 77.21 70.03
C VAL A 29 -6.82 76.36 71.27
N LYS A 30 -8.05 76.40 71.81
CA LYS A 30 -8.47 75.72 73.05
C LYS A 30 -8.02 74.25 73.06
N ARG A 31 -7.56 73.79 74.25
CA ARG A 31 -7.51 72.36 74.62
C ARG A 31 -8.82 71.68 74.20
N LYS A 32 -8.84 70.95 73.08
CA LYS A 32 -9.85 69.91 72.88
C LYS A 32 -9.51 68.78 73.84
N ALA A 33 -10.49 68.37 74.63
CA ALA A 33 -10.33 67.35 75.66
C ALA A 33 -9.77 66.05 75.06
N LYS A 34 -9.16 65.23 75.92
CA LYS A 34 -8.92 63.80 75.63
C LYS A 34 -10.18 63.26 74.95
N PRO A 35 -10.11 62.63 73.75
CA PRO A 35 -11.24 61.81 73.33
C PRO A 35 -11.45 60.81 74.45
N LYS A 36 -12.64 60.85 75.08
CA LYS A 36 -13.04 59.82 76.05
C LYS A 36 -12.75 58.49 75.38
N ALA A 37 -12.12 57.56 76.10
CA ALA A 37 -11.97 56.20 75.60
C ALA A 37 -13.36 55.77 75.15
N ALA A 38 -13.54 55.57 73.83
CA ALA A 38 -14.80 55.07 73.32
C ALA A 38 -15.07 53.79 74.11
N PRO A 39 -16.29 53.58 74.64
CA PRO A 39 -16.58 52.36 75.37
C PRO A 39 -16.12 51.22 74.47
N LYS A 40 -15.34 50.27 75.03
CA LYS A 40 -15.08 49.01 74.33
C LYS A 40 -16.45 48.48 73.95
N LYS A 41 -16.86 48.70 72.69
CA LYS A 41 -18.04 48.05 72.14
C LYS A 41 -17.68 46.59 72.26
N GLN A 42 -18.24 45.92 73.28
CA GLN A 42 -18.22 44.48 73.35
C GLN A 42 -18.65 44.03 71.97
N ALA A 43 -17.78 43.27 71.31
CA ALA A 43 -18.07 42.78 69.98
C ALA A 43 -19.16 41.72 70.15
N GLY A 44 -20.41 42.17 70.30
CA GLY A 44 -21.58 41.31 70.33
C GLY A 44 -21.52 40.40 69.11
N LEU A 45 -22.01 39.17 69.27
CA LEU A 45 -21.78 38.01 68.40
C LEU A 45 -21.59 38.36 66.91
N PHE A 46 -22.46 39.20 66.36
CA PHE A 46 -22.43 39.74 64.99
C PHE A 46 -21.12 40.42 64.54
N GLY A 47 -20.44 41.16 65.41
CA GLY A 47 -19.17 41.85 65.10
C GLY A 47 -17.98 40.89 65.06
N TRP A 48 -18.00 39.86 65.90
CA TRP A 48 -17.07 38.73 65.84
C TRP A 48 -17.34 37.87 64.59
N LEU A 49 -18.61 37.57 64.31
CA LEU A 49 -19.06 36.84 63.12
C LEU A 49 -18.65 37.54 61.81
N LYS A 50 -18.81 38.86 61.70
CA LYS A 50 -18.33 39.63 60.52
C LYS A 50 -16.80 39.62 60.37
N ARG A 51 -16.04 39.54 61.48
CA ARG A 51 -14.58 39.38 61.43
C ARG A 51 -14.20 37.95 61.02
N LEU A 52 -14.88 36.93 61.51
CA LEU A 52 -14.71 35.54 61.08
C LEU A 52 -15.04 35.36 59.61
N ILE A 53 -16.15 35.92 59.11
CA ILE A 53 -16.52 35.84 57.69
C ILE A 53 -15.48 36.57 56.82
N LYS A 54 -15.02 37.77 57.21
CA LYS A 54 -13.93 38.45 56.49
C LYS A 54 -12.61 37.67 56.54
N TRP A 55 -12.28 37.05 57.67
CA TRP A 55 -11.09 36.23 57.81
C TRP A 55 -11.19 34.95 56.97
N ALA A 56 -12.33 34.27 56.97
CA ALA A 56 -12.60 33.09 56.15
C ALA A 56 -12.57 33.42 54.64
N LEU A 57 -13.19 34.53 54.22
CA LEU A 57 -13.10 34.99 52.82
C LEU A 57 -11.66 35.37 52.44
N TRP A 58 -10.90 35.96 53.37
CA TRP A 58 -9.48 36.29 53.14
C TRP A 58 -8.57 35.06 53.13
N THR A 59 -8.80 34.06 53.98
CA THR A 59 -8.05 32.79 53.95
C THR A 59 -8.40 31.97 52.72
N ILE A 60 -9.67 31.90 52.32
CA ILE A 60 -10.10 31.29 51.05
C ILE A 60 -9.45 32.02 49.87
N TRP A 61 -9.50 33.36 49.81
CA TRP A 61 -8.87 34.14 48.75
C TRP A 61 -7.34 33.96 48.71
N SER A 62 -6.69 34.00 49.87
CA SER A 62 -5.23 33.78 50.01
C SER A 62 -4.84 32.35 49.63
N PHE A 63 -5.67 31.35 49.96
CA PHE A 63 -5.46 29.97 49.56
C PHE A 63 -5.63 29.79 48.05
N ILE A 64 -6.67 30.36 47.43
CA ILE A 64 -6.88 30.36 45.98
C ILE A 64 -5.73 31.06 45.25
N TRP A 65 -5.27 32.22 45.74
CA TRP A 65 -4.14 32.93 45.13
C TRP A 65 -2.82 32.17 45.28
N ARG A 66 -2.53 31.59 46.45
CA ARG A 66 -1.30 30.81 46.68
C ARG A 66 -1.29 29.52 45.87
N THR A 67 -2.40 28.78 45.85
CA THR A 67 -2.52 27.57 45.04
C THR A 67 -2.46 27.88 43.54
N GLY A 68 -3.13 28.94 43.08
CA GLY A 68 -3.03 29.45 41.72
C GLY A 68 -1.61 29.86 41.32
N ALA A 69 -0.89 30.57 42.19
CA ALA A 69 0.52 30.92 41.98
C ALA A 69 1.43 29.69 41.91
N VAL A 70 1.27 28.71 42.81
CA VAL A 70 2.02 27.44 42.78
C VAL A 70 1.72 26.64 41.50
N ILE A 71 0.45 26.52 41.11
CA ILE A 71 0.06 25.86 39.85
C ILE A 71 0.67 26.59 38.64
N THR A 72 0.69 27.92 38.66
CA THR A 72 1.29 28.72 37.58
C THR A 72 2.81 28.51 37.52
N LEU A 73 3.51 28.50 38.66
CA LEU A 73 4.94 28.19 38.75
C LEU A 73 5.25 26.77 38.26
N LEU A 74 4.41 25.78 38.59
CA LEU A 74 4.55 24.40 38.09
C LEU A 74 4.35 24.32 36.57
N ILE A 75 3.37 25.03 36.02
CA ILE A 75 3.12 25.08 34.56
C ILE A 75 4.28 25.78 33.85
N VAL A 76 4.72 26.94 34.33
CA VAL A 76 5.83 27.70 33.75
C VAL A 76 7.13 26.89 33.84
N GLY A 77 7.45 26.32 35.00
CA GLY A 77 8.64 25.47 35.18
C GLY A 77 8.61 24.24 34.27
N SER A 78 7.47 23.58 34.13
CA SER A 78 7.30 22.44 33.22
C SER A 78 7.42 22.85 31.74
N ALA A 79 6.86 23.99 31.35
CA ALA A 79 6.97 24.53 30.01
C ALA A 79 8.42 24.93 29.69
N SER A 80 9.13 25.58 30.62
CA SER A 80 10.56 25.92 30.50
C SER A 80 11.44 24.68 30.44
N TYR A 81 11.13 23.62 31.21
CA TYR A 81 11.79 22.33 31.09
C TYR A 81 11.63 21.75 29.68
N TYR A 82 10.40 21.67 29.16
CA TYR A 82 10.16 21.20 27.80
C TYR A 82 10.89 22.06 26.76
N ALA A 83 10.86 23.38 26.89
CA ALA A 83 11.58 24.32 26.02
C ALA A 83 13.11 24.08 26.00
N ALA A 84 13.70 23.75 27.14
CA ALA A 84 15.13 23.43 27.25
C ALA A 84 15.49 22.04 26.70
N THR A 85 14.56 21.08 26.71
CA THR A 85 14.76 19.72 26.15
C THR A 85 14.39 19.58 24.67
N LEU A 86 13.76 20.59 24.07
CA LEU A 86 13.37 20.57 22.67
C LEU A 86 14.62 20.78 21.77
N PRO A 87 14.81 19.96 20.72
CA PRO A 87 15.92 20.11 19.77
C PRO A 87 15.70 21.35 18.89
N ASP A 88 16.49 21.51 17.84
CA ASP A 88 16.25 22.55 16.84
C ASP A 88 15.16 22.12 15.83
N MET A 89 14.53 23.11 15.18
CA MET A 89 13.26 22.95 14.46
C MET A 89 13.40 22.00 13.26
N GLU A 90 14.55 22.04 12.61
CA GLU A 90 14.93 21.24 11.44
C GLU A 90 14.96 19.73 11.76
N GLN A 91 15.24 19.35 13.01
CA GLN A 91 15.18 17.96 13.46
C GLN A 91 13.73 17.48 13.71
N LEU A 92 12.76 18.39 13.67
CA LEU A 92 11.35 18.11 13.92
C LEU A 92 10.49 18.12 12.65
N VAL A 93 11.00 18.52 11.49
CA VAL A 93 10.19 18.56 10.25
C VAL A 93 9.99 17.17 9.64
N ASP A 94 11.05 16.42 9.36
CA ASP A 94 10.94 15.01 8.98
C ASP A 94 10.72 14.16 10.23
N GLY A 95 10.00 13.08 10.06
CA GLY A 95 9.31 12.36 11.11
C GLY A 95 8.70 11.07 10.64
N ARG A 96 9.27 10.51 9.58
CA ARG A 96 8.80 9.31 8.92
C ARG A 96 9.44 8.07 9.53
N ALA A 97 8.61 7.04 9.69
CA ALA A 97 9.05 5.69 9.95
C ALA A 97 9.82 5.08 8.76
N ARG A 98 9.45 5.53 7.55
CA ARG A 98 9.73 4.91 6.26
C ARG A 98 9.77 5.98 5.18
N GLY A 99 10.73 5.92 4.28
CA GLY A 99 10.79 6.81 3.12
C GLY A 99 9.71 6.49 2.09
N SER A 100 9.64 7.28 1.03
CA SER A 100 8.75 7.03 -0.08
C SER A 100 9.41 6.14 -1.13
N VAL A 101 8.67 5.17 -1.63
CA VAL A 101 9.03 4.44 -2.85
C VAL A 101 8.23 5.03 -4.01
N THR A 102 8.92 5.74 -4.90
CA THR A 102 8.35 6.28 -6.14
C THR A 102 8.60 5.31 -7.28
N MET A 103 7.54 4.85 -7.94
CA MET A 103 7.62 3.89 -9.05
C MET A 103 7.33 4.54 -10.39
N SER A 104 8.27 4.39 -11.32
CA SER A 104 8.13 4.79 -12.71
C SER A 104 7.94 3.59 -13.64
N ASP A 105 7.17 3.80 -14.70
CA ASP A 105 6.97 2.83 -15.77
C ASP A 105 8.24 2.68 -16.65
N ARG A 106 8.17 1.81 -17.66
CA ARG A 106 9.27 1.58 -18.62
C ARG A 106 9.75 2.84 -19.34
N ASP A 107 8.91 3.88 -19.44
CA ASP A 107 9.16 5.15 -20.13
C ASP A 107 9.60 6.26 -19.15
N GLY A 108 9.81 5.92 -17.86
CA GLY A 108 10.21 6.86 -16.81
C GLY A 108 9.06 7.69 -16.22
N ARG A 109 7.80 7.43 -16.57
CA ARG A 109 6.64 8.16 -16.06
C ARG A 109 6.18 7.56 -14.73
N THR A 110 6.10 8.37 -13.68
CA THR A 110 5.60 7.92 -12.37
C THR A 110 4.14 7.46 -12.47
N PHE A 111 3.86 6.26 -11.95
CA PHE A 111 2.50 5.69 -11.91
C PHE A 111 2.05 5.34 -10.49
N ALA A 112 2.99 5.08 -9.56
CA ALA A 112 2.66 4.72 -8.19
C ALA A 112 3.65 5.30 -7.17
N TRP A 113 3.15 5.46 -5.94
CA TRP A 113 3.91 5.83 -4.76
C TRP A 113 3.50 4.94 -3.59
N ARG A 114 4.48 4.55 -2.76
CA ARG A 114 4.32 3.81 -1.51
C ARG A 114 5.21 4.42 -0.42
N GLY A 115 5.10 3.91 0.81
CA GLY A 115 5.78 4.49 1.98
C GLY A 115 5.21 5.85 2.39
N ASP A 116 5.90 6.55 3.29
CA ASP A 116 5.54 7.91 3.67
C ASP A 116 6.36 8.92 2.84
N GLN A 117 5.68 9.79 2.09
CA GLN A 117 6.31 10.85 1.32
C GLN A 117 6.45 12.12 2.17
N PHE A 118 7.64 12.73 2.14
CA PHE A 118 7.95 14.05 2.72
C PHE A 118 7.95 15.16 1.66
N GLY A 119 8.52 14.88 0.48
CA GLY A 119 8.54 15.81 -0.67
C GLY A 119 9.54 16.97 -0.54
N GLY A 120 10.17 17.12 0.62
CA GLY A 120 11.10 18.21 0.95
C GLY A 120 10.54 19.15 2.02
N MET A 121 11.42 19.83 2.76
CA MET A 121 10.99 20.77 3.80
C MET A 121 10.39 22.03 3.17
N VAL A 122 9.14 22.35 3.51
CA VAL A 122 8.53 23.67 3.24
C VAL A 122 8.39 24.47 4.52
N THR A 123 8.79 25.74 4.49
CA THR A 123 8.66 26.63 5.65
C THR A 123 7.36 27.43 5.57
N ALA A 124 6.96 28.01 6.68
CA ALA A 124 5.89 29.00 6.73
C ALA A 124 6.18 30.30 5.93
N THR A 125 7.33 30.42 5.26
CA THR A 125 7.65 31.53 4.35
C THR A 125 7.86 31.08 2.90
N THR A 126 8.24 29.84 2.63
CA THR A 126 8.40 29.30 1.26
C THR A 126 7.15 28.61 0.71
N VAL A 127 6.21 28.19 1.58
CA VAL A 127 4.90 27.65 1.16
C VAL A 127 4.01 28.74 0.54
N SER A 128 3.08 28.34 -0.35
CA SER A 128 2.08 29.24 -0.95
C SER A 128 1.35 30.04 0.13
N ALA A 129 1.27 31.36 -0.04
CA ALA A 129 0.56 32.25 0.88
C ALA A 129 -0.92 31.84 1.03
N HIS A 130 -1.56 31.36 -0.04
CA HIS A 130 -2.92 30.82 0.02
C HIS A 130 -3.00 29.58 0.91
N LEU A 131 -1.99 28.70 0.88
CA LEU A 131 -1.96 27.50 1.69
C LEU A 131 -1.67 27.79 3.18
N LYS A 132 -0.70 28.66 3.47
CA LYS A 132 -0.47 29.20 4.83
C LYS A 132 -1.78 29.75 5.41
N ASN A 133 -2.47 30.58 4.63
CA ASN A 133 -3.72 31.20 5.03
C ASN A 133 -4.89 30.20 5.14
N ALA A 134 -4.98 29.19 4.28
CA ALA A 134 -6.01 28.16 4.34
C ALA A 134 -5.91 27.31 5.62
N VAL A 135 -4.69 26.91 6.00
CA VAL A 135 -4.42 26.17 7.23
C VAL A 135 -4.76 27.03 8.45
N VAL A 136 -4.25 28.26 8.52
CA VAL A 136 -4.54 29.18 9.63
C VAL A 136 -6.04 29.51 9.72
N ALA A 137 -6.72 29.72 8.60
CA ALA A 137 -8.15 30.02 8.56
C ALA A 137 -9.02 28.86 9.06
N THR A 138 -8.59 27.62 8.83
CA THR A 138 -9.35 26.40 9.13
C THR A 138 -9.10 25.89 10.54
N GLU A 139 -7.82 25.80 10.95
CA GLU A 139 -7.43 25.18 12.21
C GLU A 139 -7.33 26.18 13.37
N ASP A 140 -6.81 27.40 13.15
CA ASP A 140 -6.59 28.37 14.21
C ASP A 140 -6.54 29.82 13.71
N LYS A 141 -7.73 30.41 13.47
CA LYS A 141 -7.96 31.81 13.07
C LYS A 141 -7.18 32.87 13.88
N ARG A 142 -6.66 32.52 15.07
CA ARG A 142 -5.95 33.45 15.97
C ARG A 142 -4.55 32.97 16.31
N PHE A 143 -3.97 32.05 15.52
CA PHE A 143 -2.67 31.44 15.75
C PHE A 143 -1.58 32.43 16.19
N TYR A 144 -1.39 33.52 15.43
CA TYR A 144 -0.39 34.57 15.70
C TYR A 144 -0.71 35.49 16.90
N ARG A 145 -1.82 35.29 17.63
CA ARG A 145 -2.31 36.21 18.69
C ARG A 145 -2.46 35.57 20.08
N HIS A 146 -2.14 34.28 20.23
CA HIS A 146 -2.11 33.58 21.52
C HIS A 146 -0.77 32.89 21.70
N VAL A 147 -0.50 32.33 22.88
CA VAL A 147 0.75 31.64 23.21
C VAL A 147 0.39 30.22 23.63
N GLY A 148 0.64 29.23 22.76
CA GLY A 148 0.42 27.81 22.98
C GLY A 148 -1.05 27.39 23.00
N VAL A 149 -1.84 28.03 23.84
CA VAL A 149 -3.25 27.71 24.12
C VAL A 149 -4.10 28.97 23.90
N SER A 150 -5.32 28.79 23.37
CA SER A 150 -6.25 29.89 23.09
C SER A 150 -7.46 29.84 24.05
N PRO A 151 -7.48 30.61 25.16
CA PRO A 151 -8.64 30.68 26.06
C PRO A 151 -9.93 31.08 25.34
N ARG A 152 -9.82 31.99 24.36
CA ARG A 152 -10.94 32.41 23.48
C ARG A 152 -11.33 31.34 22.46
N GLY A 153 -10.43 30.42 22.10
CA GLY A 153 -10.73 29.23 21.30
C GLY A 153 -11.54 28.22 22.11
N ILE A 154 -11.01 27.84 23.28
CA ILE A 154 -11.67 26.93 24.23
C ILE A 154 -13.06 27.42 24.61
N ALA A 155 -13.22 28.68 25.04
CA ALA A 155 -14.53 29.23 25.39
C ALA A 155 -15.53 29.24 24.22
N SER A 156 -15.04 29.46 22.99
CA SER A 156 -15.88 29.38 21.79
C SER A 156 -16.32 27.94 21.50
N ALA A 157 -15.42 26.97 21.61
CA ALA A 157 -15.71 25.56 21.41
C ALA A 157 -16.71 25.03 22.46
N VAL A 158 -16.51 25.36 23.74
CA VAL A 158 -17.46 25.04 24.82
C VAL A 158 -18.86 25.59 24.51
N ARG A 159 -18.96 26.86 24.08
CA ARG A 159 -20.23 27.49 23.71
C ARG A 159 -20.91 26.82 22.50
N ILE A 160 -20.13 26.36 21.53
CA ILE A 160 -20.64 25.64 20.34
C ILE A 160 -21.16 24.26 20.76
N ASN A 161 -20.35 23.47 21.48
CA ASN A 161 -20.74 22.14 21.95
C ASN A 161 -22.05 22.18 22.76
N LEU A 162 -22.18 23.11 23.71
CA LEU A 162 -23.39 23.27 24.52
C LEU A 162 -24.61 23.69 23.70
N ARG A 163 -24.44 24.47 22.62
CA ARG A 163 -25.53 24.82 21.68
C ARG A 163 -25.94 23.65 20.79
N GLU A 164 -25.02 22.74 20.48
CA GLU A 164 -25.26 21.52 19.70
C GLU A 164 -25.75 20.34 20.56
N GLY A 165 -26.17 20.59 21.82
CA GLY A 165 -26.64 19.54 22.75
C GLY A 165 -25.54 18.59 23.24
N ARG A 166 -24.27 18.91 23.01
CA ARG A 166 -23.11 18.13 23.45
C ARG A 166 -22.58 18.65 24.78
N GLY A 167 -21.89 17.78 25.52
CA GLY A 167 -21.15 18.17 26.72
C GLY A 167 -20.07 19.23 26.44
N PRO A 168 -19.71 20.07 27.42
CA PRO A 168 -18.81 21.21 27.20
C PRO A 168 -17.43 20.80 26.67
N LEU A 169 -16.95 19.60 27.02
CA LEU A 169 -15.66 19.04 26.60
C LEU A 169 -15.76 17.99 25.47
N SER A 170 -16.96 17.69 24.97
CA SER A 170 -17.16 16.72 23.88
C SER A 170 -17.31 17.43 22.54
N GLY A 171 -16.19 17.62 21.83
CA GLY A 171 -16.17 18.18 20.48
C GLY A 171 -14.75 18.48 19.98
N ASN A 172 -14.62 18.64 18.67
CA ASN A 172 -13.38 19.05 18.01
C ASN A 172 -13.48 20.54 17.63
N GLY A 173 -12.47 21.36 17.96
CA GLY A 173 -12.44 22.79 17.58
C GLY A 173 -11.88 23.77 18.61
N GLY A 174 -11.43 23.29 19.79
CA GLY A 174 -10.80 24.12 20.83
C GLY A 174 -9.27 24.07 20.88
N SER A 175 -8.62 23.21 20.09
CA SER A 175 -7.15 23.05 20.07
C SER A 175 -6.49 23.98 19.06
N THR A 176 -5.35 24.57 19.43
CA THR A 176 -4.53 25.46 18.59
C THR A 176 -3.63 24.66 17.63
N ILE A 177 -3.07 25.31 16.60
CA ILE A 177 -2.04 24.69 15.75
C ILE A 177 -0.85 24.23 16.61
N THR A 178 -0.42 25.00 17.61
CA THR A 178 0.66 24.61 18.54
C THR A 178 0.33 23.34 19.32
N GLN A 179 -0.90 23.20 19.85
CA GLN A 179 -1.34 21.98 20.53
C GLN A 179 -1.45 20.78 19.58
N GLN A 180 -1.83 21.00 18.32
CA GLN A 180 -1.82 19.93 17.31
C GLN A 180 -0.39 19.52 16.93
N THR A 181 0.54 20.47 16.85
CA THR A 181 1.96 20.20 16.60
C THR A 181 2.58 19.41 17.75
N ALA A 182 2.32 19.82 19.01
CA ALA A 182 2.68 19.05 20.21
C ALA A 182 2.14 17.61 20.20
N LYS A 183 0.92 17.42 19.68
CA LYS A 183 0.30 16.10 19.48
C LYS A 183 1.00 15.29 18.38
N LEU A 184 1.34 15.90 17.25
CA LEU A 184 2.08 15.25 16.15
C LEU A 184 3.48 14.79 16.58
N LEU A 185 4.18 15.64 17.35
CA LEU A 185 5.49 15.40 17.97
C LEU A 185 5.48 14.46 19.18
N CYS A 186 4.35 13.82 19.49
CA CYS A 186 4.21 12.88 20.60
C CYS A 186 4.58 13.40 22.00
N LEU A 187 4.68 14.72 22.18
CA LEU A 187 5.20 15.40 23.38
C LEU A 187 6.70 15.13 23.62
N GLY A 188 7.49 14.99 22.56
CA GLY A 188 8.94 14.80 22.62
C GLY A 188 9.38 13.40 23.08
N VAL A 189 8.45 12.45 23.24
CA VAL A 189 8.75 11.04 23.50
C VAL A 189 9.13 10.39 22.17
N PRO A 190 10.35 9.86 21.98
CA PRO A 190 10.72 9.17 20.74
C PRO A 190 10.04 7.80 20.64
N PHE A 191 10.06 7.22 19.43
CA PHE A 191 9.74 5.80 19.22
C PHE A 191 10.80 4.91 19.87
N ASP A 192 10.37 3.81 20.49
CA ASP A 192 11.23 2.79 21.08
C ASP A 192 10.71 1.39 20.67
N PRO A 193 11.46 0.63 19.86
CA PRO A 193 11.03 -0.68 19.36
C PRO A 193 10.89 -1.74 20.46
N ASN A 194 11.54 -1.55 21.61
CA ASN A 194 11.40 -2.47 22.75
C ASN A 194 10.04 -2.32 23.45
N LYS A 195 9.40 -1.16 23.29
CA LYS A 195 8.16 -0.79 23.96
C LYS A 195 6.93 -0.85 23.07
N TRP A 196 7.08 -0.61 21.77
CA TRP A 196 5.99 -0.68 20.80
C TRP A 196 6.35 -1.56 19.60
N LYS A 197 5.49 -2.54 19.31
CA LYS A 197 5.66 -3.51 18.20
C LYS A 197 5.71 -2.88 16.80
N SER A 198 5.25 -1.64 16.65
CA SER A 198 5.29 -0.88 15.40
C SER A 198 5.13 0.60 15.70
N GLU A 199 5.58 1.46 14.77
CA GLU A 199 5.37 2.90 14.90
C GLU A 199 3.87 3.26 14.90
N THR A 200 3.03 2.55 14.15
CA THR A 200 1.57 2.73 14.19
C THR A 200 0.98 2.51 15.59
N ALA A 201 1.47 1.50 16.32
CA ALA A 201 1.06 1.25 17.70
C ALA A 201 1.57 2.34 18.66
N TYR A 202 2.78 2.85 18.42
CA TYR A 202 3.30 4.01 19.14
C TYR A 202 2.48 5.27 18.86
N GLU A 203 2.20 5.62 17.59
CA GLU A 203 1.42 6.81 17.20
C GLU A 203 -0.02 6.79 17.74
N ALA A 204 -0.56 5.61 18.05
CA ALA A 204 -1.89 5.44 18.65
C ALA A 204 -1.92 5.59 20.20
N ASP A 205 -0.80 5.33 20.90
CA ASP A 205 -0.66 5.59 22.36
C ASP A 205 -0.06 6.99 22.65
N CYS A 206 0.89 7.41 21.82
CA CYS A 206 0.95 8.79 21.36
C CYS A 206 -0.43 9.25 20.83
N ARG A 207 -0.68 10.55 20.65
CA ARG A 207 -1.92 11.11 20.05
C ARG A 207 -3.28 10.74 20.68
N ARG A 208 -3.37 9.85 21.68
CA ARG A 208 -4.63 9.42 22.33
C ARG A 208 -5.35 10.57 23.01
N THR A 209 -6.67 10.67 22.84
CA THR A 209 -7.45 11.82 23.35
C THR A 209 -7.97 11.57 24.77
N THR A 210 -7.12 11.79 25.78
CA THR A 210 -7.52 11.77 27.21
C THR A 210 -7.35 13.16 27.85
N LEU A 211 -8.13 13.45 28.90
CA LEU A 211 -8.06 14.74 29.61
C LEU A 211 -6.65 15.03 30.14
N TRP A 212 -6.00 14.05 30.76
CA TRP A 212 -4.64 14.20 31.27
C TRP A 212 -3.62 14.41 30.13
N ARG A 213 -3.79 13.74 28.99
CA ARG A 213 -2.94 13.99 27.82
C ARG A 213 -3.17 15.38 27.23
N LYS A 214 -4.40 15.89 27.23
CA LYS A 214 -4.71 17.27 26.83
C LYS A 214 -4.07 18.33 27.74
N VAL A 215 -3.94 18.07 29.03
CA VAL A 215 -3.16 18.93 29.95
C VAL A 215 -1.67 18.90 29.57
N LYS A 216 -1.09 17.73 29.34
CA LYS A 216 0.32 17.62 28.88
C LYS A 216 0.55 18.30 27.52
N GLU A 217 -0.36 18.13 26.56
CA GLU A 217 -0.34 18.84 25.26
C GLU A 217 -0.36 20.37 25.44
N ALA A 218 -1.14 20.90 26.38
CA ALA A 218 -1.18 22.33 26.67
C ALA A 218 0.15 22.85 27.27
N VAL A 219 0.75 22.12 28.22
CA VAL A 219 2.03 22.51 28.84
C VAL A 219 3.20 22.38 27.84
N PHE A 220 3.21 21.33 27.02
CA PHE A 220 4.21 21.16 25.97
C PHE A 220 4.08 22.23 24.89
N ALA A 221 2.85 22.59 24.48
CA ALA A 221 2.61 23.69 23.55
C ALA A 221 3.12 25.05 24.08
N LEU A 222 3.01 25.30 25.39
CA LEU A 222 3.64 26.49 26.00
C LEU A 222 5.17 26.42 25.95
N GLY A 223 5.77 25.25 26.16
CA GLY A 223 7.22 25.05 26.02
C GLY A 223 7.72 25.27 24.58
N MET A 224 6.97 24.80 23.59
CA MET A 224 7.25 25.06 22.17
C MET A 224 7.27 26.56 21.86
N GLU A 225 6.37 27.36 22.43
CA GLU A 225 6.30 28.81 22.19
C GLU A 225 7.33 29.63 22.99
N ILE A 226 8.09 28.99 23.87
CA ILE A 226 9.28 29.57 24.51
C ILE A 226 10.53 29.32 23.65
N LYS A 227 10.63 28.15 23.00
CA LYS A 227 11.79 27.73 22.20
C LYS A 227 11.70 28.17 20.72
N TYR A 228 10.50 28.24 20.14
CA TYR A 228 10.27 28.44 18.70
C TYR A 228 9.37 29.65 18.40
N THR A 229 9.56 30.24 17.23
CA THR A 229 8.65 31.27 16.70
C THR A 229 7.34 30.67 16.18
N LYS A 230 6.36 31.52 15.87
CA LYS A 230 5.10 31.08 15.25
C LYS A 230 5.30 30.44 13.88
N ASP A 231 6.21 30.96 13.07
CA ASP A 231 6.47 30.42 11.74
C ASP A 231 7.29 29.12 11.80
N ASP A 232 8.11 28.91 12.84
CA ASP A 232 8.76 27.62 13.14
C ASP A 232 7.74 26.53 13.52
N ILE A 233 6.84 26.84 14.47
CA ILE A 233 5.76 25.92 14.90
C ILE A 233 4.87 25.55 13.71
N LEU A 234 4.52 26.54 12.88
CA LEU A 234 3.74 26.30 11.66
C LEU A 234 4.54 25.50 10.63
N THR A 235 5.86 25.71 10.50
CA THR A 235 6.74 24.89 9.64
C THR A 235 6.71 23.43 10.07
N VAL A 236 6.90 23.11 11.36
CA VAL A 236 6.78 21.73 11.85
C VAL A 236 5.39 21.15 11.60
N TYR A 237 4.33 21.93 11.79
CA TYR A 237 2.96 21.49 11.50
C TYR A 237 2.77 21.16 10.01
N LEU A 238 3.25 22.04 9.11
CA LEU A 238 3.12 21.88 7.66
C LEU A 238 3.90 20.69 7.10
N ASN A 239 4.96 20.23 7.78
CA ASN A 239 5.74 19.07 7.33
C ASN A 239 5.29 17.75 8.01
N ARG A 240 4.72 17.77 9.23
CA ARG A 240 4.29 16.54 9.92
C ARG A 240 2.80 16.18 9.78
N ALA A 241 1.95 17.08 9.29
CA ALA A 241 0.53 16.79 9.18
C ALA A 241 0.24 15.66 8.17
N TYR A 242 -0.47 14.60 8.59
CA TYR A 242 -0.89 13.53 7.69
C TYR A 242 -2.07 14.01 6.82
N LEU A 243 -1.91 13.90 5.50
CA LEU A 243 -2.85 14.41 4.49
C LEU A 243 -3.42 13.30 3.60
N GLY A 244 -3.40 12.06 4.08
CA GLY A 244 -3.98 10.90 3.39
C GLY A 244 -3.01 10.25 2.39
N ALA A 245 -3.34 9.02 2.01
CA ALA A 245 -2.62 8.23 1.01
C ALA A 245 -1.08 8.19 1.19
N GLY A 246 -0.57 8.10 2.44
CA GLY A 246 0.88 8.10 2.72
C GLY A 246 1.57 9.46 2.61
N SER A 247 0.84 10.56 2.48
CA SER A 247 1.43 11.91 2.43
C SER A 247 1.59 12.45 3.85
N ARG A 248 2.83 12.64 4.32
CA ARG A 248 3.15 13.36 5.54
C ARG A 248 3.73 14.72 5.16
N GLY A 249 2.99 15.78 5.47
CA GLY A 249 3.35 17.14 5.10
C GLY A 249 2.70 17.61 3.79
N PHE A 250 2.57 18.93 3.68
CA PHE A 250 1.85 19.58 2.59
C PHE A 250 2.58 19.53 1.24
N GLU A 251 3.92 19.51 1.24
CA GLU A 251 4.71 19.37 0.01
C GLU A 251 4.46 18.00 -0.64
N ALA A 252 4.63 16.92 0.12
CA ALA A 252 4.25 15.56 -0.31
C ALA A 252 2.80 15.49 -0.85
N ALA A 253 1.83 16.06 -0.14
CA ALA A 253 0.43 16.02 -0.56
C ALA A 253 0.17 16.82 -1.84
N ALA A 254 0.81 17.99 -2.01
CA ALA A 254 0.70 18.79 -3.24
C ALA A 254 1.32 18.06 -4.44
N GLN A 255 2.50 17.45 -4.26
CA GLN A 255 3.16 16.65 -5.29
C GLN A 255 2.31 15.42 -5.65
N ARG A 256 1.75 14.73 -4.65
CA ARG A 256 0.94 13.53 -4.85
C ARG A 256 -0.39 13.81 -5.55
N TYR A 257 -1.12 14.83 -5.14
CA TYR A 257 -2.48 15.08 -5.64
C TYR A 257 -2.50 15.97 -6.89
N PHE A 258 -1.59 16.94 -6.99
CA PHE A 258 -1.59 17.96 -8.05
C PHE A 258 -0.33 17.95 -8.92
N SER A 259 0.69 17.17 -8.58
CA SER A 259 1.99 17.18 -9.26
C SER A 259 2.63 18.58 -9.28
N LYS A 260 2.48 19.31 -8.17
CA LYS A 260 2.97 20.67 -7.93
C LYS A 260 3.64 20.74 -6.56
N SER A 261 4.58 21.66 -6.38
CA SER A 261 5.04 22.03 -5.03
C SER A 261 3.94 22.77 -4.26
N ALA A 262 3.92 22.62 -2.94
CA ALA A 262 3.09 23.40 -2.01
C ALA A 262 3.45 24.90 -2.00
N ALA A 263 4.60 25.30 -2.56
CA ALA A 263 4.91 26.70 -2.88
C ALA A 263 4.00 27.26 -3.99
N MET A 264 3.52 26.42 -4.90
CA MET A 264 2.86 26.80 -6.16
C MET A 264 1.36 26.49 -6.23
N VAL A 265 0.74 26.04 -5.13
CA VAL A 265 -0.70 25.72 -5.11
C VAL A 265 -1.58 26.98 -5.12
N ASN A 266 -2.64 26.93 -5.91
CA ASN A 266 -3.63 28.00 -6.04
C ASN A 266 -4.65 27.99 -4.87
N PRO A 267 -5.58 28.97 -4.76
CA PRO A 267 -6.55 29.02 -3.66
C PRO A 267 -7.44 27.78 -3.51
N ALA A 268 -7.87 27.14 -4.60
CA ALA A 268 -8.73 25.95 -4.56
C ALA A 268 -7.95 24.70 -4.11
N GLU A 269 -6.72 24.53 -4.61
CA GLU A 269 -5.79 23.46 -4.24
C GLU A 269 -5.38 23.61 -2.77
N ALA A 270 -5.03 24.82 -2.35
CA ALA A 270 -4.71 25.17 -0.97
C ALA A 270 -5.88 24.87 0.00
N ALA A 271 -7.10 25.26 -0.39
CA ALA A 271 -8.30 25.00 0.40
C ALA A 271 -8.64 23.51 0.48
N MET A 272 -8.40 22.74 -0.59
CA MET A 272 -8.55 21.29 -0.59
C MET A 272 -7.57 20.64 0.38
N LEU A 273 -6.26 20.95 0.28
CA LEU A 273 -5.22 20.41 1.16
C LEU A 273 -5.49 20.71 2.64
N ALA A 274 -5.80 21.96 2.98
CA ALA A 274 -6.17 22.34 4.35
C ALA A 274 -7.47 21.66 4.81
N GLY A 275 -8.39 21.39 3.88
CA GLY A 275 -9.62 20.62 4.12
C GLY A 275 -9.36 19.19 4.60
N LEU A 276 -8.29 18.54 4.11
CA LEU A 276 -7.95 17.14 4.41
C LEU A 276 -7.64 16.90 5.89
N LEU A 277 -7.02 17.88 6.57
CA LEU A 277 -6.62 17.81 7.99
C LEU A 277 -7.74 17.27 8.91
N LYS A 278 -8.99 17.56 8.55
CA LYS A 278 -10.17 17.15 9.32
C LYS A 278 -10.41 15.63 9.34
N ALA A 279 -10.14 14.94 8.23
CA ALA A 279 -10.32 13.50 8.07
C ALA A 279 -9.53 12.99 6.85
N PRO A 280 -8.19 12.87 6.94
CA PRO A 280 -7.31 12.78 5.77
C PRO A 280 -7.61 11.62 4.82
N SER A 281 -7.93 10.43 5.35
CA SER A 281 -8.19 9.24 4.52
C SER A 281 -9.56 9.25 3.83
N THR A 282 -10.59 9.87 4.43
CA THR A 282 -11.95 9.89 3.86
C THR A 282 -12.21 11.10 2.97
N LEU A 283 -11.42 12.17 3.15
CA LEU A 283 -11.44 13.39 2.34
C LEU A 283 -10.33 13.43 1.29
N ALA A 284 -9.46 12.41 1.19
CA ALA A 284 -8.44 12.35 0.14
C ALA A 284 -9.09 12.38 -1.26
N PRO A 285 -8.62 13.24 -2.19
CA PRO A 285 -9.25 13.39 -3.50
C PRO A 285 -9.12 12.14 -4.38
N THR A 286 -8.09 11.31 -4.15
CA THR A 286 -7.95 9.98 -4.79
C THR A 286 -9.02 8.98 -4.32
N ASN A 287 -9.58 9.16 -3.12
CA ASN A 287 -10.68 8.35 -2.59
C ASN A 287 -12.03 8.90 -3.08
N ASN A 288 -12.31 10.19 -2.85
CA ASN A 288 -13.54 10.83 -3.30
C ASN A 288 -13.33 12.34 -3.57
N LEU A 289 -13.10 12.68 -4.85
CA LEU A 289 -12.83 14.05 -5.29
C LEU A 289 -13.96 15.03 -4.92
N GLN A 290 -15.24 14.64 -5.10
CA GLN A 290 -16.38 15.52 -4.78
C GLN A 290 -16.38 15.92 -3.30
N ARG A 291 -16.23 14.96 -2.37
CA ARG A 291 -16.14 15.25 -0.92
C ARG A 291 -14.96 16.15 -0.58
N SER A 292 -13.85 16.03 -1.31
CA SER A 292 -12.68 16.92 -1.16
C SER A 292 -13.00 18.34 -1.62
N GLN A 293 -13.69 18.50 -2.76
CA GLN A 293 -14.12 19.79 -3.30
C GLN A 293 -15.18 20.46 -2.42
N ASP A 294 -16.17 19.71 -1.93
CA ASP A 294 -17.18 20.19 -0.97
C ASP A 294 -16.52 20.72 0.32
N ARG A 295 -15.51 20.00 0.80
CA ARG A 295 -14.71 20.43 1.97
C ARG A 295 -13.86 21.67 1.65
N ALA A 296 -13.25 21.73 0.46
CA ALA A 296 -12.48 22.89 0.01
C ALA A 296 -13.36 24.16 -0.06
N ASN A 297 -14.60 24.04 -0.55
CA ASN A 297 -15.55 25.16 -0.61
C ASN A 297 -15.86 25.77 0.75
N LEU A 298 -15.92 24.95 1.82
CA LEU A 298 -16.04 25.45 3.20
C LEU A 298 -14.79 26.22 3.62
N VAL A 299 -13.59 25.72 3.29
CA VAL A 299 -12.32 26.41 3.59
C VAL A 299 -12.19 27.74 2.83
N ILE A 300 -12.57 27.79 1.55
CA ILE A 300 -12.64 29.04 0.76
C ILE A 300 -13.55 30.06 1.46
N GLY A 301 -14.73 29.64 1.93
CA GLY A 301 -15.64 30.49 2.72
C GLY A 301 -15.02 30.99 4.03
N LEU A 302 -14.23 30.16 4.73
CA LEU A 302 -13.49 30.59 5.92
C LEU A 302 -12.39 31.59 5.59
N MET A 303 -11.68 31.44 4.47
CA MET A 303 -10.64 32.37 4.00
C MET A 303 -11.23 33.73 3.60
N GLU A 304 -12.34 33.73 2.86
CA GLU A 304 -13.10 34.93 2.48
C GLU A 304 -13.59 35.72 3.72
N GLN A 305 -14.27 35.04 4.66
CA GLN A 305 -14.72 35.64 5.93
C GLN A 305 -13.58 36.17 6.82
N GLN A 306 -12.36 35.71 6.57
CA GLN A 306 -11.15 36.13 7.30
C GLN A 306 -10.32 37.16 6.53
N LYS A 307 -10.76 37.56 5.33
CA LYS A 307 -10.07 38.49 4.43
C LYS A 307 -8.71 37.98 3.92
N TYR A 308 -8.55 36.65 3.85
CA TYR A 308 -7.41 36.01 3.18
C TYR A 308 -7.63 35.79 1.68
N LEU A 309 -8.89 35.89 1.23
CA LEU A 309 -9.29 35.99 -0.17
C LEU A 309 -10.26 37.16 -0.30
N THR A 310 -10.19 37.87 -1.42
CA THR A 310 -11.25 38.77 -1.88
C THR A 310 -12.48 37.97 -2.34
N PRO A 311 -13.67 38.59 -2.42
CA PRO A 311 -14.87 37.92 -2.96
C PRO A 311 -14.70 37.42 -4.40
N ILE A 312 -13.82 38.05 -5.20
CA ILE A 312 -13.54 37.66 -6.59
C ILE A 312 -12.63 36.42 -6.63
N GLU A 313 -11.57 36.37 -5.81
CA GLU A 313 -10.75 35.16 -5.71
C GLU A 313 -11.54 33.99 -5.13
N ALA A 314 -12.43 34.25 -4.17
CA ALA A 314 -13.29 33.24 -3.57
C ALA A 314 -14.36 32.72 -4.53
N SER A 315 -14.91 33.57 -5.42
CA SER A 315 -15.84 33.11 -6.46
C SER A 315 -15.12 32.34 -7.57
N LEU A 316 -13.94 32.80 -8.00
CA LEU A 316 -13.10 32.09 -8.98
C LEU A 316 -12.71 30.70 -8.46
N ALA A 317 -12.21 30.59 -7.22
CA ALA A 317 -11.82 29.31 -6.62
C ALA A 317 -12.99 28.30 -6.47
N ARG A 318 -14.24 28.79 -6.39
CA ARG A 318 -15.45 27.94 -6.42
C ARG A 318 -15.85 27.54 -7.84
N ALA A 319 -15.64 28.42 -8.82
CA ALA A 319 -15.94 28.18 -10.23
C ALA A 319 -14.93 27.24 -10.90
N THR A 320 -13.67 27.27 -10.46
CA THR A 320 -12.60 26.35 -10.88
C THR A 320 -12.13 25.52 -9.67
N PRO A 321 -12.90 24.51 -9.22
CA PRO A 321 -12.50 23.66 -8.11
C PRO A 321 -11.24 22.87 -8.46
N ALA A 322 -10.44 22.53 -7.45
CA ALA A 322 -9.21 21.77 -7.67
C ALA A 322 -9.52 20.34 -8.17
N GLU A 323 -8.71 19.87 -9.11
CA GLU A 323 -8.76 18.51 -9.66
C GLU A 323 -7.43 17.78 -9.44
N LEU A 324 -7.48 16.45 -9.40
CA LEU A 324 -6.29 15.61 -9.40
C LEU A 324 -5.45 15.79 -10.67
N SER A 325 -4.12 15.70 -10.56
CA SER A 325 -3.23 15.60 -11.72
C SER A 325 -3.51 14.32 -12.52
N GLN A 326 -3.07 14.27 -13.78
CA GLN A 326 -3.30 13.09 -14.63
C GLN A 326 -2.62 11.81 -14.09
N ALA A 327 -1.54 11.94 -13.30
CA ALA A 327 -0.92 10.81 -12.61
C ALA A 327 -1.76 10.36 -11.40
N ALA A 328 -2.34 11.30 -10.64
CA ALA A 328 -3.19 10.98 -9.49
C ALA A 328 -4.61 10.53 -9.89
N LYS A 329 -5.10 10.92 -11.08
CA LYS A 329 -6.34 10.41 -11.69
C LYS A 329 -6.21 8.97 -12.16
N ARG A 330 -5.04 8.59 -12.71
CA ARG A 330 -4.73 7.21 -13.12
C ARG A 330 -4.58 6.32 -11.89
N LYS A 331 -5.64 5.57 -11.56
CA LYS A 331 -5.66 4.57 -10.49
C LYS A 331 -5.16 3.19 -10.97
N SER A 332 -4.36 3.16 -12.04
CA SER A 332 -3.93 1.93 -12.71
C SER A 332 -2.69 1.32 -12.08
N GLY A 333 -2.50 0.01 -12.26
CA GLY A 333 -1.28 -0.70 -11.85
C GLY A 333 -1.10 -0.85 -10.33
N GLY A 334 -2.14 -0.67 -9.52
CA GLY A 334 -2.08 -0.82 -8.06
C GLY A 334 -1.54 -2.18 -7.59
N TYR A 335 -2.04 -3.26 -8.21
CA TYR A 335 -1.58 -4.64 -7.96
C TYR A 335 -0.13 -4.89 -8.39
N PHE A 336 0.28 -4.31 -9.51
CA PHE A 336 1.67 -4.38 -9.99
C PHE A 336 2.62 -3.69 -9.00
N ALA A 337 2.27 -2.47 -8.57
CA ALA A 337 3.06 -1.73 -7.57
C ALA A 337 3.18 -2.50 -6.25
N ASP A 338 2.09 -3.09 -5.74
CA ASP A 338 2.14 -3.89 -4.52
C ASP A 338 3.01 -5.16 -4.70
N TRP A 339 2.95 -5.82 -5.86
CA TRP A 339 3.86 -6.94 -6.18
C TRP A 339 5.34 -6.52 -6.27
N VAL A 340 5.65 -5.34 -6.82
CA VAL A 340 7.03 -4.81 -6.83
C VAL A 340 7.52 -4.46 -5.41
N MET A 341 6.64 -3.99 -4.52
CA MET A 341 6.99 -3.79 -3.10
C MET A 341 7.27 -5.12 -2.38
N ASP A 342 6.58 -6.19 -2.79
CA ASP A 342 6.67 -7.51 -2.16
C ASP A 342 7.84 -8.35 -2.69
N SER A 343 8.24 -8.14 -3.95
CA SER A 343 9.37 -8.83 -4.60
C SER A 343 10.70 -8.06 -4.54
N GLY A 344 10.67 -6.74 -4.33
CA GLY A 344 11.86 -5.92 -4.15
C GLY A 344 12.53 -6.09 -2.77
N PRO A 345 13.81 -5.68 -2.60
CA PRO A 345 14.54 -5.87 -1.35
C PRO A 345 13.88 -5.14 -0.17
N GLU A 346 13.48 -5.90 0.86
CA GLU A 346 12.66 -5.40 1.99
C GLU A 346 13.23 -4.16 2.69
N PHE A 347 14.57 -4.06 2.78
CA PHE A 347 15.22 -2.88 3.34
C PHE A 347 14.80 -1.60 2.61
N PHE A 348 14.89 -1.58 1.27
CA PHE A 348 14.57 -0.42 0.46
C PHE A 348 13.07 -0.24 0.20
N THR A 349 12.28 -1.33 0.16
CA THR A 349 10.85 -1.23 -0.10
C THR A 349 10.03 -0.91 1.17
N ARG A 350 10.43 -1.37 2.36
CA ARG A 350 9.56 -1.33 3.56
C ARG A 350 10.20 -0.81 4.84
N SER A 351 11.53 -0.73 4.94
CA SER A 351 12.21 -0.53 6.23
C SER A 351 13.13 0.70 6.30
N THR A 352 13.60 1.23 5.17
CA THR A 352 14.43 2.43 5.12
C THR A 352 13.62 3.71 5.31
N THR A 353 14.22 4.74 5.90
CA THR A 353 13.70 6.13 5.91
C THR A 353 14.03 6.90 4.63
N GLU A 354 14.95 6.39 3.82
CA GLU A 354 15.39 7.03 2.56
C GLU A 354 14.28 7.01 1.50
N ASP A 355 14.17 8.09 0.74
CA ASP A 355 13.32 8.12 -0.44
C ASP A 355 13.98 7.31 -1.58
N VAL A 356 13.25 6.39 -2.19
CA VAL A 356 13.74 5.42 -3.20
C VAL A 356 12.96 5.62 -4.50
N ILE A 357 13.67 5.58 -5.63
CA ILE A 357 13.07 5.53 -6.97
C ILE A 357 13.26 4.12 -7.52
N ILE A 358 12.17 3.51 -7.98
CA ILE A 358 12.17 2.22 -8.68
C ILE A 358 11.68 2.43 -10.12
N ARG A 359 12.50 2.08 -11.11
CA ARG A 359 12.05 1.96 -12.50
C ARG A 359 11.58 0.53 -12.76
N THR A 360 10.44 0.40 -13.41
CA THR A 360 9.73 -0.89 -13.54
C THR A 360 9.50 -1.31 -14.98
N THR A 361 9.10 -2.56 -15.16
CA THR A 361 8.74 -3.15 -16.47
C THR A 361 7.35 -2.74 -16.98
N LEU A 362 6.53 -2.10 -16.12
CA LEU A 362 5.15 -1.73 -16.41
C LEU A 362 5.05 -0.91 -17.70
N ASP A 363 4.04 -1.23 -18.50
CA ASP A 363 3.62 -0.43 -19.65
C ASP A 363 2.22 0.12 -19.36
N GLN A 364 2.09 1.43 -19.12
CA GLN A 364 0.81 2.04 -18.74
C GLN A 364 -0.29 1.84 -19.81
N ARG A 365 0.06 1.74 -21.10
CA ARG A 365 -0.92 1.48 -22.17
C ARG A 365 -1.46 0.06 -22.04
N MET A 366 -0.58 -0.93 -21.82
CA MET A 366 -0.99 -2.33 -21.65
C MET A 366 -1.77 -2.55 -20.35
N GLN A 367 -1.37 -1.85 -19.27
CA GLN A 367 -2.09 -1.90 -17.99
C GLN A 367 -3.53 -1.39 -18.14
N THR A 368 -3.72 -0.22 -18.76
CA THR A 368 -5.06 0.31 -19.03
C THR A 368 -5.85 -0.58 -19.98
N ALA A 369 -5.24 -1.11 -21.05
CA ALA A 369 -5.89 -2.05 -21.96
C ALA A 369 -6.40 -3.32 -21.24
N ALA A 370 -5.64 -3.88 -20.31
CA ALA A 370 -6.05 -5.03 -19.50
C ALA A 370 -7.15 -4.70 -18.48
N GLU A 371 -7.05 -3.54 -17.81
CA GLU A 371 -8.08 -3.06 -16.86
C GLU A 371 -9.42 -2.80 -17.56
N GLU A 372 -9.42 -2.12 -18.72
CA GLU A 372 -10.62 -1.84 -19.50
C GLU A 372 -11.21 -3.09 -20.18
N ALA A 373 -10.36 -4.01 -20.68
CA ALA A 373 -10.83 -5.28 -21.24
C ALA A 373 -11.54 -6.13 -20.17
N LEU A 374 -10.99 -6.16 -18.96
CA LEU A 374 -11.64 -6.83 -17.83
C LEU A 374 -12.97 -6.17 -17.48
N GLN A 375 -12.99 -4.83 -17.37
CA GLN A 375 -14.22 -4.08 -17.07
C GLN A 375 -15.30 -4.36 -18.12
N TYR A 376 -14.98 -4.23 -19.41
CA TYR A 376 -15.89 -4.48 -20.52
C TYR A 376 -16.53 -5.89 -20.48
N ILE A 377 -15.73 -6.95 -20.28
CA ILE A 377 -16.28 -8.31 -20.19
C ILE A 377 -17.17 -8.48 -18.95
N PHE A 378 -16.83 -7.84 -17.82
CA PHE A 378 -17.63 -7.91 -16.60
C PHE A 378 -18.93 -7.10 -16.66
N GLU A 379 -19.00 -6.06 -17.48
CA GLU A 379 -20.21 -5.26 -17.71
C GLU A 379 -21.13 -5.92 -18.75
N GLU A 380 -20.58 -6.41 -19.86
CA GLU A 380 -21.38 -6.91 -21.00
C GLU A 380 -21.72 -8.41 -20.93
N LYS A 381 -20.88 -9.24 -20.29
CA LYS A 381 -20.96 -10.71 -20.42
C LYS A 381 -21.02 -11.49 -19.10
N VAL A 382 -20.68 -10.86 -17.98
CA VAL A 382 -20.84 -11.47 -16.65
C VAL A 382 -22.20 -11.10 -16.08
N ARG A 383 -22.94 -12.09 -15.55
CA ARG A 383 -24.25 -11.86 -14.94
C ARG A 383 -24.19 -10.84 -13.81
N GLU A 384 -25.16 -9.92 -13.79
CA GLU A 384 -25.33 -8.96 -12.71
C GLU A 384 -25.36 -9.65 -11.32
N GLY A 385 -24.77 -9.01 -10.32
CA GLY A 385 -24.65 -9.58 -8.97
C GLY A 385 -23.62 -10.70 -8.81
N SER A 386 -22.97 -11.16 -9.88
CA SER A 386 -21.88 -12.15 -9.79
C SER A 386 -20.73 -11.65 -8.93
N LYS A 387 -20.30 -12.48 -7.98
CA LYS A 387 -19.13 -12.26 -7.12
C LYS A 387 -17.82 -12.79 -7.69
N ALA A 388 -17.86 -13.41 -8.88
CA ALA A 388 -16.68 -13.99 -9.50
C ALA A 388 -15.57 -12.94 -9.63
N GLN A 389 -14.34 -13.39 -9.47
CA GLN A 389 -13.12 -12.60 -9.62
C GLN A 389 -12.36 -13.10 -10.85
N ALA A 390 -11.47 -12.26 -11.34
CA ALA A 390 -10.53 -12.63 -12.38
C ALA A 390 -9.20 -11.90 -12.14
N ALA A 391 -8.14 -12.45 -12.73
CA ALA A 391 -6.81 -11.88 -12.74
C ALA A 391 -6.20 -11.98 -14.13
N ILE A 392 -5.34 -11.03 -14.46
CA ILE A 392 -4.64 -10.94 -15.74
C ILE A 392 -3.16 -10.66 -15.47
N VAL A 393 -2.27 -11.38 -16.14
CA VAL A 393 -0.84 -11.05 -16.22
C VAL A 393 -0.48 -10.98 -17.70
N VAL A 394 0.22 -9.92 -18.11
CA VAL A 394 0.84 -9.79 -19.44
C VAL A 394 2.33 -9.61 -19.25
N MET A 395 3.15 -10.37 -19.95
CA MET A 395 4.61 -10.28 -19.90
C MET A 395 5.25 -10.54 -21.27
N SER A 396 6.46 -10.04 -21.49
CA SER A 396 7.28 -10.44 -22.64
C SER A 396 7.97 -11.79 -22.39
N ALA A 397 8.50 -12.41 -23.46
CA ALA A 397 9.14 -13.73 -23.43
C ALA A 397 10.37 -13.83 -22.49
N ASP A 398 10.90 -12.68 -22.06
CA ASP A 398 12.00 -12.51 -21.10
C ASP A 398 11.57 -12.51 -19.62
N GLY A 399 10.26 -12.52 -19.34
CA GLY A 399 9.72 -12.44 -17.98
C GLY A 399 9.37 -11.02 -17.50
N ALA A 400 9.62 -9.97 -18.28
CA ALA A 400 9.26 -8.62 -17.87
C ALA A 400 7.73 -8.43 -17.89
N VAL A 401 7.13 -8.29 -16.71
CA VAL A 401 5.68 -8.12 -16.56
C VAL A 401 5.27 -6.72 -17.03
N ARG A 402 4.47 -6.63 -18.08
CA ARG A 402 4.03 -5.38 -18.71
C ARG A 402 2.70 -4.87 -18.16
N ALA A 403 1.84 -5.77 -17.72
CA ALA A 403 0.59 -5.45 -17.04
C ALA A 403 0.21 -6.52 -16.01
N MET A 404 -0.43 -6.12 -14.91
CA MET A 404 -0.96 -7.02 -13.88
C MET A 404 -2.28 -6.49 -13.30
N VAL A 405 -3.31 -7.33 -13.33
CA VAL A 405 -4.61 -7.10 -12.69
C VAL A 405 -4.85 -8.25 -11.70
N GLY A 406 -4.91 -7.95 -10.41
CA GLY A 406 -5.06 -8.94 -9.32
C GLY A 406 -6.50 -9.17 -8.82
N GLY A 407 -7.48 -8.50 -9.43
CA GLY A 407 -8.89 -8.56 -9.05
C GLY A 407 -9.71 -7.46 -9.73
N ARG A 408 -11.04 -7.55 -9.60
CA ARG A 408 -11.97 -6.57 -10.19
C ARG A 408 -11.87 -5.18 -9.59
N ALA A 409 -11.49 -5.09 -8.32
CA ALA A 409 -11.29 -3.82 -7.64
C ALA A 409 -9.87 -3.32 -7.92
N THR A 410 -9.70 -2.52 -8.98
CA THR A 410 -8.43 -1.84 -9.30
C THR A 410 -8.04 -0.77 -8.26
N ASN A 411 -9.00 -0.34 -7.42
CA ASN A 411 -8.88 0.80 -6.52
C ASN A 411 -8.60 0.40 -5.07
N GLY A 412 -7.32 0.21 -4.71
CA GLY A 412 -6.90 0.05 -3.32
C GLY A 412 -5.47 -0.46 -3.16
N THR A 413 -4.76 0.00 -2.12
CA THR A 413 -3.46 -0.55 -1.71
C THR A 413 -3.65 -1.74 -0.76
N GLY A 414 -2.90 -2.83 -0.95
CA GLY A 414 -2.95 -4.00 -0.07
C GLY A 414 -4.20 -4.86 -0.24
N ALA A 415 -4.82 -4.84 -1.42
CA ALA A 415 -5.87 -5.79 -1.77
C ALA A 415 -5.27 -7.17 -2.10
N PHE A 416 -5.99 -8.25 -1.80
CA PHE A 416 -5.57 -9.61 -2.14
C PHE A 416 -5.31 -9.74 -3.65
N ASN A 417 -4.06 -10.02 -4.03
CA ASN A 417 -3.59 -10.02 -5.41
C ASN A 417 -3.66 -11.44 -6.00
N ARG A 418 -4.72 -11.74 -6.74
CA ARG A 418 -4.95 -13.08 -7.30
C ARG A 418 -3.97 -13.45 -8.42
N ALA A 419 -3.24 -12.48 -8.98
CA ALA A 419 -2.20 -12.78 -9.95
C ALA A 419 -0.99 -13.49 -9.30
N THR A 420 -0.71 -13.21 -8.03
CA THR A 420 0.53 -13.62 -7.35
C THR A 420 0.33 -14.36 -6.02
N GLN A 421 -0.84 -14.26 -5.39
CA GLN A 421 -1.13 -14.83 -4.07
C GLN A 421 -2.17 -15.97 -4.11
N ALA A 422 -3.02 -16.03 -5.15
CA ALA A 422 -4.02 -17.08 -5.29
C ALA A 422 -3.41 -18.32 -5.95
N LYS A 423 -2.99 -19.29 -5.13
CA LYS A 423 -2.74 -20.66 -5.59
C LYS A 423 -4.07 -21.29 -5.99
N ARG A 424 -4.17 -21.75 -7.25
CA ARG A 424 -5.39 -22.30 -7.85
C ARG A 424 -5.07 -23.48 -8.74
N GLN A 425 -5.97 -24.45 -8.82
CA GLN A 425 -5.75 -25.65 -9.61
C GLN A 425 -5.66 -25.30 -11.11
N ALA A 426 -4.52 -25.59 -11.75
CA ALA A 426 -4.28 -25.21 -13.15
C ALA A 426 -5.23 -25.93 -14.13
N GLY A 427 -5.52 -27.21 -13.88
CA GLY A 427 -6.30 -28.02 -14.81
C GLY A 427 -5.58 -28.23 -16.14
N SER A 428 -6.32 -28.19 -17.25
CA SER A 428 -5.75 -28.48 -18.59
C SER A 428 -4.72 -27.46 -19.13
N THR A 429 -4.44 -26.35 -18.44
CA THR A 429 -3.26 -25.50 -18.75
C THR A 429 -1.94 -26.12 -18.31
N PHE A 430 -1.94 -27.22 -17.56
CA PHE A 430 -0.73 -27.99 -17.23
C PHE A 430 -0.29 -28.92 -18.38
N LYS A 431 -1.17 -29.23 -19.33
CA LYS A 431 -0.86 -30.17 -20.43
C LYS A 431 0.35 -29.80 -21.31
N PRO A 432 0.70 -28.52 -21.56
CA PRO A 432 1.93 -28.19 -22.29
C PRO A 432 3.18 -28.87 -21.73
N PHE A 433 3.32 -29.01 -20.41
CA PHE A 433 4.50 -29.65 -19.80
C PHE A 433 4.52 -31.17 -20.01
N VAL A 434 3.35 -31.82 -20.00
CA VAL A 434 3.19 -33.24 -20.34
C VAL A 434 3.62 -33.50 -21.80
N TYR A 435 3.17 -32.66 -22.73
CA TYR A 435 3.50 -32.82 -24.15
C TYR A 435 4.92 -32.34 -24.48
N ALA A 436 5.44 -31.30 -23.80
CA ALA A 436 6.85 -30.93 -23.84
C ALA A 436 7.76 -32.10 -23.46
N THR A 437 7.38 -32.89 -22.45
CA THR A 437 8.10 -34.11 -22.04
C THR A 437 8.16 -35.15 -23.17
N ALA A 438 7.12 -35.26 -24.00
CA ALA A 438 7.14 -36.14 -25.18
C ALA A 438 8.03 -35.56 -26.29
N LEU A 439 7.79 -34.32 -26.67
CA LEU A 439 8.50 -33.66 -27.77
C LEU A 439 10.02 -33.56 -27.51
N ASP A 440 10.42 -33.30 -26.25
CA ASP A 440 11.83 -33.26 -25.87
C ASP A 440 12.51 -34.63 -25.84
N ARG A 441 11.72 -35.73 -25.79
CA ARG A 441 12.19 -37.10 -26.07
C ARG A 441 12.11 -37.46 -27.55
N GLY A 442 11.98 -36.44 -28.40
CA GLY A 442 11.95 -36.55 -29.85
C GLY A 442 10.70 -37.23 -30.40
N TYR A 443 9.60 -37.31 -29.64
CA TYR A 443 8.29 -37.56 -30.25
C TYR A 443 7.91 -36.36 -31.11
N THR A 444 7.06 -36.58 -32.09
CA THR A 444 6.59 -35.57 -33.04
C THR A 444 5.10 -35.26 -32.79
N PRO A 445 4.58 -34.11 -33.24
CA PRO A 445 3.16 -33.78 -33.12
C PRO A 445 2.20 -34.79 -33.80
N GLU A 446 2.72 -35.60 -34.72
CA GLU A 446 2.02 -36.62 -35.52
C GLU A 446 2.11 -38.02 -34.93
N ASP A 447 2.93 -38.24 -33.89
CA ASP A 447 2.95 -39.52 -33.17
C ASP A 447 1.57 -39.81 -32.56
N VAL A 448 1.21 -41.09 -32.50
CA VAL A 448 -0.15 -41.53 -32.21
C VAL A 448 -0.29 -42.09 -30.79
N VAL A 449 -1.35 -41.67 -30.10
CA VAL A 449 -1.70 -42.04 -28.73
C VAL A 449 -3.17 -42.45 -28.64
N LEU A 450 -3.48 -43.38 -27.75
CA LEU A 450 -4.80 -44.01 -27.66
C LEU A 450 -5.75 -43.29 -26.68
N ASP A 451 -6.86 -42.77 -27.20
CA ASP A 451 -7.98 -42.22 -26.44
C ASP A 451 -9.11 -43.26 -26.31
N GLU A 452 -8.94 -44.17 -25.36
CA GLU A 452 -9.85 -45.27 -24.99
C GLU A 452 -9.96 -45.40 -23.47
N PRO A 453 -10.99 -46.06 -22.90
CA PRO A 453 -11.13 -46.26 -21.46
C PRO A 453 -9.81 -46.62 -20.76
N LEU A 454 -9.53 -45.91 -19.68
CA LEU A 454 -8.34 -46.10 -18.86
C LEU A 454 -8.74 -46.06 -17.40
N CYS A 455 -8.26 -47.05 -16.64
CA CYS A 455 -8.33 -47.10 -15.19
C CYS A 455 -6.93 -47.46 -14.68
N ILE A 456 -6.49 -46.81 -13.61
CA ILE A 456 -5.18 -46.98 -12.99
C ILE A 456 -5.43 -47.26 -11.51
N ASP A 457 -4.90 -48.36 -10.98
CA ASP A 457 -4.92 -48.59 -9.54
C ASP A 457 -3.88 -47.70 -8.85
N ILE A 458 -4.32 -46.89 -7.88
CA ILE A 458 -3.47 -45.96 -7.14
C ILE A 458 -3.22 -46.55 -5.75
N PRO A 459 -1.94 -46.82 -5.37
CA PRO A 459 -1.61 -47.33 -4.04
C PRO A 459 -2.26 -46.51 -2.91
N GLY A 460 -3.05 -47.20 -2.07
CA GLY A 460 -3.77 -46.59 -0.95
C GLY A 460 -5.00 -45.73 -1.31
N SER A 461 -5.32 -45.55 -2.60
CA SER A 461 -6.51 -44.81 -3.07
C SER A 461 -7.45 -45.63 -3.96
N GLY A 462 -7.01 -46.79 -4.46
CA GLY A 462 -7.81 -47.69 -5.30
C GLY A 462 -7.88 -47.24 -6.77
N GLU A 463 -8.82 -47.83 -7.50
CA GLU A 463 -8.97 -47.61 -8.94
C GLU A 463 -9.42 -46.18 -9.29
N TRP A 464 -8.65 -45.54 -10.17
CA TRP A 464 -8.93 -44.21 -10.72
C TRP A 464 -9.13 -44.27 -12.23
N CYS A 465 -10.36 -44.03 -12.68
CA CYS A 465 -10.73 -44.01 -14.10
C CYS A 465 -11.00 -42.56 -14.58
N PRO A 466 -10.00 -41.86 -15.16
CA PRO A 466 -10.21 -40.53 -15.74
C PRO A 466 -11.21 -40.57 -16.91
N LYS A 467 -11.82 -39.42 -17.22
CA LYS A 467 -12.79 -39.27 -18.31
C LYS A 467 -12.51 -38.00 -19.10
N ASN A 468 -12.75 -38.04 -20.41
CA ASN A 468 -12.75 -36.84 -21.26
C ASN A 468 -13.92 -35.92 -20.88
N TYR A 469 -13.75 -34.61 -21.11
CA TYR A 469 -14.79 -33.61 -20.78
C TYR A 469 -16.11 -33.89 -21.53
N ALA A 470 -16.02 -34.25 -22.81
CA ALA A 470 -17.18 -34.65 -23.63
C ALA A 470 -17.74 -36.05 -23.28
N LYS A 471 -17.04 -36.84 -22.44
CA LYS A 471 -17.36 -38.25 -22.10
C LYS A 471 -17.33 -39.23 -23.29
N GLU A 472 -16.76 -38.82 -24.40
CA GLU A 472 -16.53 -39.62 -25.61
C GLU A 472 -15.05 -40.00 -25.75
N PHE A 473 -14.78 -41.02 -26.56
CA PHE A 473 -13.47 -41.57 -26.86
C PHE A 473 -13.21 -41.46 -28.38
N LYS A 474 -12.00 -41.05 -28.77
CA LYS A 474 -11.61 -40.87 -30.18
C LYS A 474 -10.79 -42.01 -30.76
N GLY A 475 -10.41 -43.02 -29.98
CA GLY A 475 -9.54 -44.09 -30.43
C GLY A 475 -8.12 -43.57 -30.69
N GLN A 476 -7.51 -43.95 -31.81
CA GLN A 476 -6.17 -43.46 -32.16
C GLN A 476 -6.22 -42.01 -32.64
N VAL A 477 -5.46 -41.14 -31.97
CA VAL A 477 -5.33 -39.72 -32.29
C VAL A 477 -3.85 -39.29 -32.30
N THR A 478 -3.51 -38.32 -33.14
CA THR A 478 -2.18 -37.69 -33.09
C THR A 478 -2.00 -36.91 -31.77
N LEU A 479 -0.75 -36.67 -31.36
CA LEU A 479 -0.47 -35.78 -30.23
C LEU A 479 -1.11 -34.39 -30.43
N THR A 480 -1.10 -33.90 -31.67
CA THR A 480 -1.75 -32.63 -32.07
C THR A 480 -3.24 -32.61 -31.82
N GLU A 481 -3.98 -33.62 -32.29
CA GLU A 481 -5.43 -33.71 -32.07
C GLU A 481 -5.77 -33.85 -30.59
N ALA A 482 -5.04 -34.71 -29.88
CA ALA A 482 -5.21 -34.91 -28.45
C ALA A 482 -4.98 -33.63 -27.63
N PHE A 483 -3.98 -32.83 -28.02
CA PHE A 483 -3.66 -31.56 -27.38
C PHE A 483 -4.68 -30.46 -27.71
N LYS A 484 -4.98 -30.28 -29.00
CA LYS A 484 -5.93 -29.31 -29.57
C LYS A 484 -7.32 -29.42 -28.94
N ASP A 485 -7.82 -30.65 -28.88
CA ASP A 485 -9.13 -30.98 -28.31
C ASP A 485 -9.06 -31.19 -26.78
N SER A 486 -7.85 -31.08 -26.21
CA SER A 486 -7.58 -31.12 -24.77
C SER A 486 -8.05 -32.42 -24.10
N LEU A 487 -7.89 -33.56 -24.79
CA LEU A 487 -8.30 -34.90 -24.32
C LEU A 487 -7.54 -35.28 -23.04
N ASN A 488 -8.24 -35.91 -22.10
CA ASN A 488 -7.71 -36.25 -20.78
C ASN A 488 -6.94 -37.57 -20.79
N ILE A 489 -7.46 -38.60 -21.47
CA ILE A 489 -6.81 -39.92 -21.46
C ILE A 489 -5.43 -39.91 -22.13
N PRO A 490 -5.23 -39.30 -23.32
CA PRO A 490 -3.92 -39.22 -23.94
C PRO A 490 -2.88 -38.51 -23.08
N ALA A 491 -3.26 -37.42 -22.39
CA ALA A 491 -2.37 -36.72 -21.48
C ALA A 491 -1.92 -37.62 -20.31
N VAL A 492 -2.84 -38.41 -19.74
CA VAL A 492 -2.48 -39.41 -18.73
C VAL A 492 -1.55 -40.47 -19.32
N ARG A 493 -1.87 -41.07 -20.47
CA ARG A 493 -1.00 -42.09 -21.12
C ARG A 493 0.40 -41.57 -21.39
N ILE A 494 0.55 -40.34 -21.86
CA ILE A 494 1.87 -39.70 -22.08
C ILE A 494 2.63 -39.57 -20.76
N SER A 495 1.99 -39.05 -19.71
CA SER A 495 2.59 -38.90 -18.38
C SER A 495 3.01 -40.23 -17.76
N GLU A 496 2.19 -41.28 -17.89
CA GLU A 496 2.49 -42.60 -17.33
C GLU A 496 3.56 -43.34 -18.15
N GLY A 497 3.48 -43.30 -19.48
CA GLY A 497 4.43 -43.96 -20.38
C GLY A 497 5.83 -43.35 -20.37
N LEU A 498 5.94 -42.02 -20.22
CA LEU A 498 7.23 -41.32 -20.11
C LEU A 498 7.73 -41.21 -18.67
N GLY A 499 6.86 -41.38 -17.68
CA GLY A 499 7.12 -41.33 -16.25
C GLY A 499 6.83 -39.95 -15.65
N ARG A 500 5.98 -39.93 -14.61
CA ARG A 500 5.50 -38.71 -13.93
C ARG A 500 6.62 -37.79 -13.46
N GLU A 501 7.74 -38.34 -13.00
CA GLU A 501 8.84 -37.53 -12.45
C GLU A 501 9.44 -36.58 -13.49
N ARG A 502 9.57 -37.01 -14.75
CA ARG A 502 10.09 -36.16 -15.84
C ARG A 502 9.14 -35.03 -16.20
N VAL A 503 7.83 -35.29 -16.08
CA VAL A 503 6.79 -34.26 -16.22
C VAL A 503 6.90 -33.23 -15.08
N ARG A 504 7.24 -33.67 -13.86
CA ARG A 504 7.51 -32.78 -12.71
C ARG A 504 8.79 -31.98 -12.92
N GLU A 505 9.89 -32.63 -13.31
CA GLU A 505 11.18 -32.00 -13.64
C GLU A 505 11.02 -30.89 -14.68
N ILE A 506 10.31 -31.14 -15.80
CA ILE A 506 10.07 -30.13 -16.85
C ILE A 506 9.15 -29.01 -16.35
N ALA A 507 8.07 -29.33 -15.63
CA ALA A 507 7.17 -28.31 -15.09
C ALA A 507 7.86 -27.39 -14.06
N GLN A 508 8.68 -27.97 -13.17
CA GLN A 508 9.49 -27.23 -12.21
C GLN A 508 10.61 -26.43 -12.89
N GLY A 509 11.25 -27.01 -13.91
CA GLY A 509 12.23 -26.32 -14.76
C GLY A 509 11.63 -25.06 -15.39
N PHE A 510 10.40 -25.11 -15.87
CA PHE A 510 9.68 -23.93 -16.36
C PHE A 510 9.21 -22.93 -15.28
N GLY A 511 9.60 -23.11 -14.01
CA GLY A 511 9.34 -22.17 -12.92
C GLY A 511 8.07 -22.41 -12.11
N ILE A 512 7.41 -23.58 -12.24
CA ILE A 512 6.29 -23.94 -11.36
C ILE A 512 6.84 -24.45 -10.03
N GLN A 513 6.89 -23.56 -9.02
CA GLN A 513 7.50 -23.83 -7.72
C GLN A 513 6.55 -24.54 -6.72
N SER A 514 5.25 -24.59 -7.04
CA SER A 514 4.25 -25.20 -6.16
C SER A 514 4.28 -26.74 -6.16
N ASP A 515 3.88 -27.36 -5.05
CA ASP A 515 3.92 -28.81 -4.85
C ASP A 515 3.11 -29.57 -5.92
N LEU A 516 3.82 -30.26 -6.80
CA LEU A 516 3.22 -31.02 -7.90
C LEU A 516 2.69 -32.38 -7.42
N ALA A 517 1.47 -32.72 -7.84
CA ALA A 517 0.84 -33.99 -7.49
C ALA A 517 1.68 -35.21 -7.90
N ALA A 518 1.86 -36.17 -6.99
CA ALA A 518 2.56 -37.44 -7.27
C ALA A 518 1.70 -38.49 -7.98
N GLY A 519 0.37 -38.33 -7.95
CA GLY A 519 -0.59 -39.24 -8.60
C GLY A 519 -0.76 -38.98 -10.10
N PRO A 520 -1.41 -39.89 -10.85
CA PRO A 520 -1.62 -39.76 -12.29
C PRO A 520 -2.51 -38.55 -12.67
N ALA A 521 -3.24 -37.98 -11.70
CA ALA A 521 -3.96 -36.73 -11.85
C ALA A 521 -3.06 -35.51 -12.12
N LEU A 522 -1.74 -35.62 -11.94
CA LEU A 522 -0.74 -34.62 -12.37
C LEU A 522 -0.96 -34.19 -13.82
N ALA A 523 -1.14 -35.15 -14.74
CA ALA A 523 -1.32 -34.89 -16.17
C ALA A 523 -2.57 -34.07 -16.51
N LEU A 524 -3.52 -33.97 -15.57
CA LEU A 524 -4.76 -33.19 -15.68
C LEU A 524 -4.67 -31.85 -14.93
N GLY A 525 -3.49 -31.49 -14.41
CA GLY A 525 -3.26 -30.29 -13.62
C GLY A 525 -4.01 -30.32 -12.28
N ALA A 526 -3.84 -31.38 -11.51
CA ALA A 526 -4.33 -31.46 -10.12
C ALA A 526 -3.60 -30.51 -9.16
N SER A 527 -2.36 -30.12 -9.49
CA SER A 527 -1.54 -29.19 -8.71
C SER A 527 -2.10 -27.76 -8.75
N GLU A 528 -1.93 -27.04 -7.64
CA GLU A 528 -2.19 -25.60 -7.59
C GLU A 528 -0.96 -24.81 -8.04
N SER A 529 -1.18 -23.65 -8.66
CA SER A 529 -0.15 -22.67 -9.03
C SER A 529 -0.75 -21.27 -9.08
N THR A 530 0.07 -20.24 -9.02
CA THR A 530 -0.35 -18.84 -9.21
C THR A 530 -0.39 -18.48 -10.70
N LEU A 531 -1.13 -17.42 -11.04
CA LEU A 531 -1.21 -16.96 -12.43
C LEU A 531 0.14 -16.46 -12.96
N ILE A 532 0.96 -15.81 -12.13
CA ILE A 532 2.27 -15.32 -12.54
C ILE A 532 3.26 -16.47 -12.83
N GLU A 533 3.29 -17.52 -12.01
CA GLU A 533 4.09 -18.75 -12.27
C GLU A 533 3.68 -19.39 -13.60
N MET A 534 2.37 -19.66 -13.78
CA MET A 534 1.86 -20.31 -15.00
C MET A 534 2.09 -19.47 -16.25
N THR A 535 2.02 -18.13 -16.15
CA THR A 535 2.28 -17.24 -17.29
C THR A 535 3.78 -17.17 -17.61
N GLY A 536 4.65 -17.17 -16.59
CA GLY A 536 6.11 -17.28 -16.75
C GLY A 536 6.54 -18.57 -17.43
N ALA A 537 5.95 -19.69 -17.02
CA ALA A 537 6.17 -20.99 -17.66
C ALA A 537 5.81 -20.98 -19.17
N TYR A 538 4.77 -20.24 -19.56
CA TYR A 538 4.40 -20.07 -20.97
C TYR A 538 5.29 -19.05 -21.70
N ALA A 539 5.87 -18.05 -21.01
CA ALA A 539 6.94 -17.22 -21.56
C ALA A 539 8.15 -18.07 -21.94
N GLY A 540 8.46 -19.10 -21.14
CA GLY A 540 9.50 -20.08 -21.44
C GLY A 540 9.24 -20.94 -22.68
N ILE A 541 7.98 -21.19 -23.03
CA ILE A 541 7.62 -21.83 -24.31
C ILE A 541 7.89 -20.86 -25.46
N LEU A 542 7.39 -19.61 -25.35
CA LEU A 542 7.57 -18.57 -26.36
C LEU A 542 9.05 -18.22 -26.62
N ASN A 543 9.90 -18.21 -25.59
CA ASN A 543 11.34 -17.93 -25.76
C ASN A 543 12.15 -19.09 -26.40
N GLY A 544 11.48 -20.19 -26.76
CA GLY A 544 12.10 -21.35 -27.37
C GLY A 544 12.68 -22.34 -26.36
N GLY A 545 12.06 -22.51 -25.19
CA GLY A 545 12.28 -23.64 -24.28
C GLY A 545 13.19 -23.38 -23.08
N SER A 546 13.33 -22.14 -22.63
CA SER A 546 14.20 -21.76 -21.49
C SER A 546 13.36 -21.21 -20.35
N SER A 547 13.77 -21.46 -19.10
CA SER A 547 13.05 -21.04 -17.91
C SER A 547 13.01 -19.51 -17.79
N VAL A 548 11.99 -19.00 -17.10
CA VAL A 548 11.74 -17.56 -16.96
C VAL A 548 11.31 -17.24 -15.53
N THR A 549 12.07 -16.39 -14.86
CA THR A 549 11.69 -15.75 -13.59
C THR A 549 10.98 -14.42 -13.88
N PRO A 550 9.66 -14.29 -13.60
CA PRO A 550 8.93 -13.05 -13.86
C PRO A 550 9.42 -11.89 -12.99
N TYR A 551 9.70 -10.74 -13.60
CA TYR A 551 10.26 -9.58 -12.88
C TYR A 551 9.51 -8.28 -13.20
N GLY A 552 9.44 -7.42 -12.18
CA GLY A 552 8.76 -6.12 -12.22
C GLY A 552 9.71 -4.93 -12.04
N LEU A 553 10.83 -5.13 -11.36
CA LEU A 553 11.85 -4.13 -11.04
C LEU A 553 12.96 -4.19 -12.09
N ILE A 554 13.30 -3.04 -12.69
CA ILE A 554 14.45 -2.90 -13.61
C ILE A 554 15.62 -2.23 -12.90
N GLU A 555 15.35 -1.23 -12.07
CA GLU A 555 16.37 -0.36 -11.46
C GLU A 555 15.87 0.14 -10.12
N LEU A 556 16.73 0.15 -9.10
CA LEU A 556 16.47 0.76 -7.79
C LEU A 556 17.60 1.72 -7.45
N ARG A 557 17.26 2.96 -7.07
CA ARG A 557 18.20 3.98 -6.60
C ARG A 557 17.63 4.78 -5.44
N VAL A 558 18.49 5.33 -4.59
CA VAL A 558 18.10 6.31 -3.56
C VAL A 558 17.97 7.69 -4.18
N LEU A 559 17.02 8.49 -3.72
CA LEU A 559 16.79 9.84 -4.19
C LEU A 559 17.99 10.74 -3.84
N GLY A 560 18.68 11.24 -4.86
CA GLY A 560 19.90 12.04 -4.70
C GLY A 560 21.20 11.27 -4.97
N ASP A 561 21.13 9.97 -5.26
CA ASP A 561 22.21 9.20 -5.87
C ASP A 561 21.90 8.97 -7.36
N ASP A 562 22.89 9.21 -8.22
CA ASP A 562 22.81 8.93 -9.66
C ASP A 562 23.15 7.46 -9.98
N THR A 563 23.70 6.71 -9.03
CA THR A 563 24.11 5.31 -9.18
C THR A 563 22.97 4.36 -8.79
N PRO A 564 22.56 3.41 -9.64
CA PRO A 564 21.58 2.39 -9.26
C PRO A 564 22.22 1.36 -8.32
N LEU A 565 21.54 1.08 -7.21
CA LEU A 565 21.94 0.08 -6.21
C LEU A 565 21.65 -1.36 -6.68
N MET A 566 20.68 -1.51 -7.59
CA MET A 566 20.32 -2.79 -8.20
C MET A 566 19.80 -2.55 -9.62
N THR A 567 20.17 -3.44 -10.54
CA THR A 567 19.64 -3.47 -11.91
C THR A 567 19.28 -4.90 -12.32
N GLN A 568 18.17 -5.07 -13.05
CA GLN A 568 17.74 -6.33 -13.65
C GLN A 568 17.65 -6.17 -15.18
N THR A 569 18.29 -7.07 -15.93
CA THR A 569 18.42 -6.97 -17.40
C THR A 569 17.57 -7.98 -18.18
N GLY A 570 17.02 -9.00 -17.50
CA GLY A 570 16.20 -10.06 -18.08
C GLY A 570 15.82 -11.10 -17.01
N GLY A 571 14.88 -11.99 -17.32
CA GLY A 571 14.48 -13.10 -16.45
C GLY A 571 14.68 -14.48 -17.09
N ILE A 572 15.32 -14.57 -18.26
CA ILE A 572 15.63 -15.85 -18.93
C ILE A 572 16.79 -16.55 -18.20
N GLU A 573 16.59 -17.80 -17.83
CA GLU A 573 17.55 -18.65 -17.15
C GLU A 573 17.86 -19.91 -18.00
N ASP A 574 18.03 -21.08 -17.38
CA ASP A 574 18.49 -22.30 -18.03
C ASP A 574 17.50 -22.88 -19.06
N ARG A 575 18.06 -23.63 -20.02
CA ARG A 575 17.26 -24.36 -21.03
C ARG A 575 16.58 -25.57 -20.41
N VAL A 576 15.25 -25.61 -20.48
CA VAL A 576 14.40 -26.70 -19.95
C VAL A 576 14.14 -27.76 -21.02
N ILE A 577 13.87 -27.34 -22.26
CA ILE A 577 13.66 -28.23 -23.42
C ILE A 577 14.43 -27.75 -24.65
N SER A 578 14.64 -28.65 -25.59
CA SER A 578 15.17 -28.36 -26.92
C SER A 578 14.33 -27.31 -27.66
N ARG A 579 15.00 -26.50 -28.49
CA ARG A 579 14.32 -25.46 -29.29
C ARG A 579 13.28 -26.07 -30.23
N GLU A 580 13.58 -27.22 -30.83
CA GLU A 580 12.67 -27.95 -31.71
C GLU A 580 11.40 -28.38 -30.95
N ALA A 581 11.52 -28.96 -29.76
CA ALA A 581 10.36 -29.31 -28.93
C ALA A 581 9.50 -28.09 -28.58
N ALA A 582 10.12 -26.93 -28.28
CA ALA A 582 9.39 -25.69 -28.05
C ALA A 582 8.67 -25.15 -29.30
N GLN A 583 9.29 -25.26 -30.48
CA GLN A 583 8.71 -24.85 -31.77
C GLN A 583 7.53 -25.76 -32.18
N GLN A 584 7.65 -27.07 -31.98
CA GLN A 584 6.60 -28.06 -32.20
C GLN A 584 5.44 -27.89 -31.20
N LEU A 585 5.74 -27.66 -29.92
CA LEU A 585 4.73 -27.37 -28.89
C LEU A 585 3.97 -26.07 -29.20
N THR A 586 4.67 -25.03 -29.66
CA THR A 586 4.05 -23.78 -30.07
C THR A 586 3.08 -23.99 -31.24
N TRP A 587 3.44 -24.84 -32.21
CA TRP A 587 2.53 -25.20 -33.30
C TRP A 587 1.26 -25.95 -32.80
N MET A 588 1.41 -26.90 -31.87
CA MET A 588 0.26 -27.59 -31.24
C MET A 588 -0.63 -26.62 -30.42
N MET A 589 -0.03 -25.61 -29.79
CA MET A 589 -0.74 -24.53 -29.10
C MET A 589 -1.42 -23.55 -30.06
N TYR A 590 -0.84 -23.28 -31.24
CA TYR A 590 -1.50 -22.56 -32.32
C TYR A 590 -2.73 -23.31 -32.83
N GLN A 591 -2.61 -24.62 -33.10
CA GLN A 591 -3.76 -25.47 -33.47
C GLN A 591 -4.90 -25.44 -32.44
N THR A 592 -4.58 -25.28 -31.15
CA THR A 592 -5.59 -25.15 -30.09
C THR A 592 -6.49 -23.92 -30.26
N VAL A 593 -5.96 -22.81 -30.77
CA VAL A 593 -6.71 -21.57 -31.05
C VAL A 593 -7.31 -21.59 -32.47
N GLU A 594 -6.58 -22.16 -33.43
CA GLU A 594 -7.01 -22.18 -34.84
C GLU A 594 -8.13 -23.22 -35.11
N ALA A 595 -8.11 -24.37 -34.44
CA ALA A 595 -9.10 -25.41 -34.66
C ALA A 595 -9.63 -26.09 -33.38
N GLY A 596 -9.01 -25.85 -32.23
CA GLY A 596 -9.32 -26.55 -30.97
C GLY A 596 -10.24 -25.83 -30.00
N THR A 597 -9.97 -26.07 -28.71
CA THR A 597 -10.75 -25.51 -27.58
C THR A 597 -10.59 -24.00 -27.37
N GLY A 598 -9.54 -23.38 -27.93
CA GLY A 598 -9.16 -21.99 -27.68
C GLY A 598 -9.72 -20.95 -28.65
N ARG A 599 -10.62 -21.32 -29.58
CA ARG A 599 -11.08 -20.47 -30.70
C ARG A 599 -11.50 -19.04 -30.33
N ARG A 600 -12.07 -18.80 -29.14
CA ARG A 600 -12.49 -17.47 -28.68
C ARG A 600 -11.33 -16.50 -28.41
N ALA A 601 -10.09 -17.00 -28.32
CA ALA A 601 -8.89 -16.19 -28.16
C ALA A 601 -8.28 -15.70 -29.50
N ARG A 602 -8.77 -16.18 -30.66
CA ARG A 602 -8.22 -15.83 -31.97
C ARG A 602 -8.26 -14.32 -32.21
N ILE A 603 -7.20 -13.74 -32.73
CA ILE A 603 -7.15 -12.35 -33.21
C ILE A 603 -6.93 -12.40 -34.73
N GLU A 604 -7.74 -11.68 -35.49
CA GLU A 604 -7.64 -11.65 -36.95
C GLU A 604 -6.29 -11.09 -37.41
N GLY A 605 -5.71 -11.69 -38.45
CA GLY A 605 -4.39 -11.30 -38.96
C GLY A 605 -3.20 -11.62 -38.05
N ARG A 606 -3.39 -12.37 -36.94
CA ARG A 606 -2.30 -12.74 -36.02
C ARG A 606 -2.28 -14.22 -35.70
N GLU A 607 -1.07 -14.78 -35.65
CA GLU A 607 -0.82 -16.12 -35.17
C GLU A 607 -0.84 -16.12 -33.63
N ILE A 608 -1.78 -16.87 -33.04
CA ILE A 608 -1.97 -16.94 -31.59
C ILE A 608 -1.86 -18.39 -31.14
N ALA A 609 -0.98 -18.66 -30.19
CA ALA A 609 -0.86 -19.95 -29.52
C ALA A 609 -1.47 -19.86 -28.12
N GLY A 610 -2.12 -20.92 -27.65
CA GLY A 610 -2.64 -20.92 -26.28
C GLY A 610 -3.26 -22.22 -25.81
N LYS A 611 -3.68 -22.24 -24.55
CA LYS A 611 -4.29 -23.40 -23.90
C LYS A 611 -5.40 -22.98 -22.94
N THR A 612 -6.52 -23.70 -23.04
CA THR A 612 -7.64 -23.63 -22.10
C THR A 612 -7.41 -24.53 -20.89
N GLY A 613 -7.82 -24.07 -19.71
CA GLY A 613 -7.87 -24.84 -18.47
C GLY A 613 -9.25 -24.76 -17.83
N THR A 614 -9.81 -25.90 -17.46
CA THR A 614 -11.00 -26.00 -16.62
C THR A 614 -10.74 -27.09 -15.59
N THR A 615 -11.01 -26.80 -14.32
CA THR A 615 -10.91 -27.77 -13.22
C THR A 615 -12.09 -28.75 -13.21
N GLN A 616 -11.90 -29.97 -12.68
CA GLN A 616 -12.98 -30.98 -12.66
C GLN A 616 -14.20 -30.55 -11.84
N ALA A 617 -13.97 -29.81 -10.75
CA ALA A 617 -15.02 -29.21 -9.92
C ALA A 617 -15.53 -27.84 -10.45
N ALA A 618 -15.08 -27.42 -11.64
CA ALA A 618 -15.40 -26.13 -12.27
C ALA A 618 -15.16 -24.89 -11.38
N ARG A 619 -14.24 -24.95 -10.42
CA ARG A 619 -13.92 -23.85 -9.48
C ARG A 619 -13.10 -22.75 -10.14
N ASP A 620 -12.11 -23.19 -10.92
CA ASP A 620 -11.18 -22.34 -11.65
C ASP A 620 -11.27 -22.60 -13.15
N ALA A 621 -11.26 -21.50 -13.91
CA ALA A 621 -11.24 -21.47 -15.36
C ALA A 621 -10.09 -20.56 -15.83
N TRP A 622 -9.28 -21.06 -16.76
CA TRP A 622 -8.04 -20.42 -17.20
C TRP A 622 -7.97 -20.33 -18.72
N PHE A 623 -7.36 -19.27 -19.22
CA PHE A 623 -6.78 -19.25 -20.56
C PHE A 623 -5.39 -18.62 -20.49
N ILE A 624 -4.38 -19.28 -21.04
CA ILE A 624 -3.02 -18.75 -21.14
C ILE A 624 -2.56 -18.93 -22.58
N GLY A 625 -2.03 -17.87 -23.20
CA GLY A 625 -1.65 -17.85 -24.60
C GLY A 625 -0.79 -16.65 -24.95
N PHE A 626 -0.25 -16.64 -26.16
CA PHE A 626 0.73 -15.67 -26.62
C PHE A 626 0.65 -15.37 -28.12
N SER A 627 1.09 -14.16 -28.49
CA SER A 627 1.56 -13.82 -29.85
C SER A 627 3.07 -14.01 -29.95
N GLY A 628 3.70 -13.64 -31.07
CA GLY A 628 5.17 -13.56 -31.16
C GLY A 628 5.81 -12.52 -30.23
N ASP A 629 5.04 -11.59 -29.64
CA ASP A 629 5.53 -10.46 -28.83
C ASP A 629 5.36 -10.69 -27.32
N TYR A 630 4.17 -11.13 -26.90
CA TYR A 630 3.75 -11.15 -25.50
C TYR A 630 2.95 -12.41 -25.18
N VAL A 631 3.16 -12.92 -23.97
CA VAL A 631 2.29 -13.92 -23.35
C VAL A 631 1.37 -13.24 -22.33
N ALA A 632 0.12 -13.68 -22.31
CA ALA A 632 -0.84 -13.28 -21.30
C ALA A 632 -1.54 -14.50 -20.70
N GLY A 633 -1.74 -14.46 -19.39
CA GLY A 633 -2.54 -15.42 -18.65
C GLY A 633 -3.77 -14.73 -18.06
N VAL A 634 -4.90 -15.44 -18.11
CA VAL A 634 -6.15 -15.06 -17.46
C VAL A 634 -6.63 -16.21 -16.59
N TRP A 635 -6.99 -15.89 -15.35
CA TRP A 635 -7.72 -16.76 -14.43
C TRP A 635 -9.07 -16.15 -14.08
N MET A 636 -10.10 -16.98 -13.89
CA MET A 636 -11.40 -16.61 -13.36
C MET A 636 -11.91 -17.67 -12.36
N GLY A 637 -12.48 -17.23 -11.24
CA GLY A 637 -13.00 -18.11 -10.18
C GLY A 637 -13.63 -17.34 -9.02
N TYR A 638 -14.14 -18.05 -8.02
CA TYR A 638 -14.63 -17.45 -6.77
C TYR A 638 -13.61 -17.59 -5.64
N ASP A 639 -13.50 -16.56 -4.79
CA ASP A 639 -12.57 -16.54 -3.64
C ASP A 639 -12.87 -17.65 -2.62
N ASP A 640 -14.14 -18.02 -2.46
CA ASP A 640 -14.63 -19.08 -1.56
C ASP A 640 -14.56 -20.50 -2.16
N ASN A 641 -13.94 -20.66 -3.33
CA ASN A 641 -13.82 -21.93 -4.06
C ASN A 641 -15.16 -22.58 -4.44
N THR A 642 -16.26 -21.81 -4.50
CA THR A 642 -17.52 -22.29 -5.07
C THR A 642 -17.38 -22.55 -6.59
N PRO A 643 -18.08 -23.56 -7.15
CA PRO A 643 -18.06 -23.83 -8.58
C PRO A 643 -18.62 -22.69 -9.44
N LEU A 644 -17.98 -22.42 -10.57
CA LEU A 644 -18.50 -21.57 -11.63
C LEU A 644 -19.67 -22.25 -12.36
N SER A 645 -20.70 -21.48 -12.70
CA SER A 645 -21.85 -21.95 -13.48
C SER A 645 -21.70 -21.52 -14.94
N GLY A 646 -21.49 -22.48 -15.84
CA GLY A 646 -21.40 -22.22 -17.29
C GLY A 646 -20.12 -21.52 -17.76
N VAL A 647 -19.10 -21.40 -16.91
CA VAL A 647 -17.79 -20.82 -17.28
C VAL A 647 -16.75 -21.92 -17.38
N THR A 648 -16.04 -21.94 -18.51
CA THR A 648 -14.91 -22.84 -18.81
C THR A 648 -13.74 -21.99 -19.29
N GLY A 649 -12.52 -22.54 -19.32
CA GLY A 649 -11.35 -21.85 -19.90
C GLY A 649 -11.53 -21.43 -21.37
N SER A 650 -12.41 -22.10 -22.12
CA SER A 650 -12.78 -21.78 -23.51
C SER A 650 -13.86 -20.68 -23.65
N GLY A 651 -14.43 -20.23 -22.53
CA GLY A 651 -15.45 -19.17 -22.47
C GLY A 651 -14.85 -17.83 -22.05
N LEU A 652 -15.37 -17.27 -20.95
CA LEU A 652 -15.00 -15.92 -20.47
C LEU A 652 -13.49 -15.68 -20.31
N PRO A 653 -12.65 -16.60 -19.79
CA PRO A 653 -11.20 -16.36 -19.70
C PRO A 653 -10.53 -16.15 -21.06
N ALA A 654 -10.93 -16.92 -22.09
CA ALA A 654 -10.44 -16.74 -23.45
C ALA A 654 -10.92 -15.42 -24.09
N GLU A 655 -12.12 -14.95 -23.73
CA GLU A 655 -12.64 -13.65 -24.21
C GLU A 655 -12.01 -12.45 -23.50
N ILE A 656 -11.72 -12.56 -22.20
CA ILE A 656 -10.91 -11.56 -21.46
C ILE A 656 -9.51 -11.49 -22.06
N TRP A 657 -8.91 -12.65 -22.35
CA TRP A 657 -7.61 -12.72 -23.02
C TRP A 657 -7.67 -12.06 -24.41
N HIS A 658 -8.70 -12.38 -25.21
CA HIS A 658 -8.91 -11.78 -26.53
C HIS A 658 -8.99 -10.25 -26.45
N GLU A 659 -9.89 -9.70 -25.64
CA GLU A 659 -10.05 -8.24 -25.56
C GLU A 659 -8.81 -7.54 -25.02
N THR A 660 -8.10 -8.16 -24.06
CA THR A 660 -6.84 -7.64 -23.54
C THR A 660 -5.79 -7.58 -24.65
N MET A 661 -5.55 -8.70 -25.31
CA MET A 661 -4.48 -8.82 -26.31
C MET A 661 -4.82 -8.09 -27.61
N ARG A 662 -6.09 -8.03 -28.02
CA ARG A 662 -6.53 -7.23 -29.16
C ARG A 662 -6.17 -5.75 -28.97
N ARG A 663 -6.51 -5.16 -27.82
CA ARG A 663 -6.18 -3.76 -27.48
C ARG A 663 -4.67 -3.52 -27.33
N ILE A 664 -3.93 -4.49 -26.78
CA ILE A 664 -2.47 -4.38 -26.61
C ILE A 664 -1.76 -4.42 -27.98
N LEU A 665 -2.19 -5.30 -28.87
CA LEU A 665 -1.55 -5.58 -30.14
C LEU A 665 -2.02 -4.68 -31.30
N GLU A 666 -3.08 -3.89 -31.14
CA GLU A 666 -3.73 -3.10 -32.20
C GLU A 666 -2.74 -2.28 -33.06
N ASP A 667 -1.85 -1.52 -32.41
CA ASP A 667 -0.84 -0.66 -33.07
C ASP A 667 0.54 -1.30 -33.28
N LEU A 668 0.70 -2.60 -33.02
CA LEU A 668 2.00 -3.29 -33.13
C LEU A 668 2.12 -4.03 -34.48
N PRO A 669 3.33 -4.25 -35.02
CA PRO A 669 3.49 -5.15 -36.16
C PRO A 669 3.00 -6.57 -35.83
N ALA A 670 2.62 -7.34 -36.85
CA ALA A 670 2.32 -8.76 -36.68
C ALA A 670 3.62 -9.56 -36.69
N VAL A 671 4.06 -10.01 -35.51
CA VAL A 671 5.21 -10.93 -35.38
C VAL A 671 4.70 -12.38 -35.44
N PRO A 672 5.20 -13.21 -36.38
CA PRO A 672 4.81 -14.62 -36.46
C PRO A 672 5.30 -15.40 -35.24
N LEU A 673 4.62 -16.50 -34.93
CA LEU A 673 5.02 -17.36 -33.83
C LEU A 673 6.35 -18.07 -34.16
N PRO A 674 7.23 -18.29 -33.17
CA PRO A 674 8.42 -19.14 -33.33
C PRO A 674 8.01 -20.61 -33.33
N MET A 675 7.23 -21.03 -34.32
CA MET A 675 6.68 -22.38 -34.45
C MET A 675 7.26 -23.12 -35.65
N GLN A 676 7.27 -24.44 -35.56
CA GLN A 676 7.63 -25.32 -36.66
C GLN A 676 6.41 -26.20 -36.96
N PRO A 677 5.71 -25.96 -38.10
CA PRO A 677 4.74 -26.92 -38.61
C PRO A 677 5.42 -28.27 -38.84
N SER A 678 4.67 -29.35 -38.68
CA SER A 678 5.17 -30.69 -38.94
C SER A 678 5.60 -30.85 -40.40
N GLY A 679 6.92 -30.99 -40.59
CA GLY A 679 7.53 -31.17 -41.90
C GLY A 679 7.21 -32.56 -42.43
N GLY A 680 6.32 -32.65 -43.43
CA GLY A 680 5.89 -33.92 -43.99
C GLY A 680 7.04 -34.70 -44.66
N ALA A 681 7.53 -35.73 -43.96
CA ALA A 681 8.31 -36.83 -44.53
C ALA A 681 7.73 -38.16 -44.04
N PRO A 682 7.30 -39.09 -44.91
CA PRO A 682 6.79 -40.37 -44.47
C PRO A 682 7.90 -41.24 -43.83
N TRP A 683 7.73 -41.54 -42.55
CA TRP A 683 8.01 -42.83 -41.91
C TRP A 683 9.16 -43.68 -42.47
N SER A 684 10.35 -43.60 -41.84
CA SER A 684 11.46 -44.56 -42.03
C SER A 684 11.75 -45.48 -40.83
N ASN A 685 11.10 -45.25 -39.68
CA ASN A 685 11.15 -46.13 -38.48
C ASN A 685 9.73 -46.30 -37.91
N PRO A 686 9.32 -47.48 -37.42
CA PRO A 686 7.95 -47.73 -36.96
C PRO A 686 7.54 -46.92 -35.72
N PRO A 687 6.23 -46.75 -35.43
CA PRO A 687 5.74 -45.82 -34.41
C PRO A 687 6.27 -46.07 -32.99
N ARG A 688 6.80 -45.00 -32.37
CA ARG A 688 7.11 -44.98 -30.93
C ARG A 688 5.86 -44.97 -30.03
N GLY A 689 4.67 -44.92 -30.62
CA GLY A 689 3.40 -45.14 -29.92
C GLY A 689 3.32 -46.48 -29.16
N SER A 690 4.21 -47.45 -29.43
CA SER A 690 4.32 -48.68 -28.63
C SER A 690 4.78 -48.46 -27.18
N GLU A 691 5.41 -47.32 -26.84
CA GLU A 691 5.77 -46.99 -25.46
C GLU A 691 4.65 -46.23 -24.74
N LEU A 692 4.04 -45.23 -25.39
CA LEU A 692 2.92 -44.44 -24.85
C LEU A 692 1.65 -45.28 -24.65
N ASN A 693 1.49 -46.34 -25.44
CA ASN A 693 0.34 -47.23 -25.39
C ASN A 693 0.64 -48.59 -24.70
N ARG A 694 1.77 -48.74 -23.99
CA ARG A 694 1.97 -49.93 -23.14
C ARG A 694 0.84 -50.01 -22.12
N THR A 695 0.37 -51.23 -21.87
CA THR A 695 -0.43 -51.52 -20.69
C THR A 695 0.36 -51.09 -19.45
N ILE A 696 -0.13 -50.06 -18.76
CA ILE A 696 0.38 -49.68 -17.44
C ILE A 696 0.32 -50.94 -16.58
N PRO A 697 1.44 -51.42 -15.99
CA PRO A 697 1.44 -52.72 -15.34
C PRO A 697 0.41 -52.77 -14.20
N GLN A 698 -0.66 -53.54 -14.40
CA GLN A 698 -1.38 -54.11 -13.27
C GLN A 698 -0.39 -55.01 -12.55
N GLN A 699 -0.13 -54.74 -11.27
CA GLN A 699 0.64 -55.69 -10.47
C GLN A 699 -0.13 -57.02 -10.43
N PRO A 700 0.58 -58.17 -10.48
CA PRO A 700 -0.08 -59.47 -10.40
C PRO A 700 -0.90 -59.54 -9.12
N SER A 701 -2.14 -60.01 -9.24
CA SER A 701 -3.08 -60.15 -8.13
C SER A 701 -2.44 -60.89 -6.96
N SER A 702 -2.63 -60.37 -5.75
CA SER A 702 -2.04 -60.87 -4.51
C SER A 702 -2.32 -62.36 -4.26
N GLN A 703 -1.38 -63.22 -4.66
CA GLN A 703 -1.15 -64.51 -3.99
C GLN A 703 -0.30 -64.24 -2.74
N ASN A 704 -0.99 -63.79 -1.70
CA ASN A 704 -0.54 -63.72 -0.31
C ASN A 704 -0.34 -65.14 0.28
N SER A 705 0.44 -65.36 1.35
CA SER A 705 1.46 -64.48 1.99
C SER A 705 2.38 -65.21 2.99
N ASP A 706 2.51 -66.53 2.91
CA ASP A 706 2.96 -67.35 4.05
C ASP A 706 4.45 -67.19 4.44
N GLY A 707 5.28 -66.59 3.58
CA GLY A 707 6.72 -66.42 3.85
C GLY A 707 7.09 -65.17 4.68
N PHE A 708 6.27 -64.11 4.63
CA PHE A 708 6.66 -62.82 5.24
C PHE A 708 6.25 -62.71 6.71
N GLU A 709 5.10 -63.25 7.12
CA GLU A 709 4.69 -63.31 8.53
C GLU A 709 5.65 -64.16 9.36
N ALA A 710 6.03 -65.35 8.87
CA ALA A 710 7.02 -66.21 9.52
C ALA A 710 8.39 -65.54 9.70
N THR A 711 8.78 -64.63 8.80
CA THR A 711 10.04 -63.89 8.92
C THR A 711 9.92 -62.74 9.94
N ALA A 712 8.76 -62.06 9.98
CA ALA A 712 8.50 -60.99 10.93
C ALA A 712 8.33 -61.48 12.39
N GLU A 713 7.65 -62.60 12.62
CA GLU A 713 7.53 -63.21 13.95
C GLU A 713 8.89 -63.62 14.52
N ASN A 714 9.74 -64.28 13.73
CA ASN A 714 11.06 -64.70 14.20
C ASN A 714 11.95 -63.51 14.59
N ILE A 715 11.94 -62.42 13.81
CA ILE A 715 12.67 -61.18 14.15
C ILE A 715 12.11 -60.54 15.44
N LEU A 716 10.79 -60.54 15.64
CA LEU A 716 10.17 -60.00 16.85
C LEU A 716 10.53 -60.84 18.09
N ILE A 717 10.56 -62.17 17.96
CA ILE A 717 10.91 -63.12 19.02
C ILE A 717 12.39 -62.99 19.42
N ASP A 718 13.31 -62.84 18.46
CA ASP A 718 14.73 -62.66 18.76
C ASP A 718 15.03 -61.29 19.42
N VAL A 719 14.33 -60.23 19.00
CA VAL A 719 14.41 -58.91 19.67
C VAL A 719 13.86 -58.97 21.10
N LEU A 720 12.76 -59.70 21.33
CA LEU A 720 12.20 -59.90 22.67
C LEU A 720 13.10 -60.75 23.58
N ARG A 721 13.78 -61.77 23.04
CA ARG A 721 14.81 -62.54 23.78
C ARG A 721 16.02 -61.68 24.15
N GLY A 722 16.46 -60.82 23.23
CA GLY A 722 17.58 -59.89 23.49
C GLY A 722 17.27 -58.84 24.57
N LEU A 723 16.00 -58.45 24.74
CA LEU A 723 15.59 -57.40 25.69
C LEU A 723 15.21 -57.92 27.10
N LEU A 724 14.85 -59.20 27.25
CA LEU A 724 14.33 -59.74 28.52
C LEU A 724 15.32 -60.60 29.32
N GLY A 725 16.55 -60.79 28.84
CA GLY A 725 17.67 -61.29 29.65
C GLY A 725 17.47 -62.69 30.25
N GLY A 726 17.36 -63.71 29.40
CA GLY A 726 17.42 -65.13 29.80
C GLY A 726 18.63 -65.84 29.17
N ASN A 727 19.33 -66.65 29.96
CA ASN A 727 20.46 -67.49 29.53
C ASN A 727 20.07 -68.54 28.47
#